data_AF-A0AA36IEI0-F1
#
_entry.id   AF-A0AA36IEI0-F1
#
_cell.length_a   1.000
_cell.length_b   1.000
_cell.length_c   1.000
_cell.angle_alpha   90.00
_cell.angle_beta   90.00
_cell.angle_gamma   90.00
#
_symmetry.space_group_name_H-M   'P 1'
#
loop_
_entity.id
_entity.type
_entity.pdbx_description
1 polymer ?
#
loop_
_entity_poly.entity_id
_entity_poly.type
_entity_poly.pdbx_seq_one_letter_code
_entity_poly.pdbx_strand_id
1 'polypeptide(L)'
;MKAPILLAESGIFGQKLCSEVHHVRRFLSRSLGAALVTSGLTGIALLSAGIATGAAVDRSGYVIGGLLAVVCLLLFVNVHEALEATSILLELLEIDDAIRRDDVIKLLVKCMHMGKEAIIPDDDFDDLLQEAMGRLPSKMGYLLKKSLLAGPALAALAFLVCTLYILLWSDMPSLLSALSIAALVLATGGASCGFAMQQRVASMIRAIELEEVQIHTTSASLLSLHKNMLRRKLASTAKGQSLAREYFRTAIQNPGGGISFAIEKGWLAGLAVEEMEGNIMLYLRASANLCNLSLLETVIGECRGVLPESKLHEAITAKDRIQELTANLNAAISQLDIQLLMEAIQQCESDGWPKASLRTALTAREQIEQLLAKIRSALGQADCHLLDSVIAECEKAGLPEGSLREAREKRQALASLQQALHAAMEAKDLDQLHEVIMESKAVNLHDDTVARAIAMRDHLHDLVRHVSKTMEDGDVDLLEEAIKRCQQAGLPARYTDAARTTLETLQKLLAALQAALVSRDLIRLTGSISDCQQAKIPLPYLQEAIDTRQHVQGLRDVLQRACDVRDVQAIDNAVQACKAYGLPGNSWEEALAVRRQLQASLSKLRLAVDGKDVEALDAAIKDCQLAGLPSHDLESACRLKQKMDGFLAELQMSFASRKGPVIQCAVKRCEDFGLRAPEVQEAKLFQQRIDDLLAKLRVAVSCKDLALIKETLGESKTAGIPEEDLADAEALRVQLEDLLAALVTALRGKDTAQIQAAIQKCDEFGVPESALADARSAQEELESLSQHLQQGLSTRNIHVLRHAIKACQDAGFPDASLKEAMSLQDSIGQILARMSEAMRNKDVHALNEAIRQYNHASLPPTSELDEAVATKRKLEQILARLGVAIQLLDIRVLKAAILECQAAGLPEQDLDEALLAKDSIERMLATLRFSVDCQNMSGVQAAIQDCPIDLLRAAIEECRAANIPQAVVDEALQSRAAGLKEADRRILFEIGQDEEKRASYNSAVRMLHESIQTGNDVPAEFEELINELIVNHVL
;
A
#
# COMPACT_ATOMS: atom_id res chain seq x y z
N MET A 1 -12.20 39.54 -12.79
CA MET A 1 -13.30 38.65 -13.21
C MET A 1 -14.36 38.31 -12.15
N LYS A 2 -14.20 38.70 -10.87
CA LYS A 2 -15.20 38.44 -9.80
C LYS A 2 -16.42 39.40 -9.81
N ALA A 3 -16.64 40.13 -10.92
CA ALA A 3 -17.73 41.10 -11.09
C ALA A 3 -19.17 40.54 -10.88
N PRO A 4 -19.50 39.27 -11.22
CA PRO A 4 -20.86 38.77 -11.03
C PRO A 4 -21.19 38.42 -9.56
N ILE A 5 -20.21 38.01 -8.73
CA ILE A 5 -20.43 37.71 -7.30
C ILE A 5 -20.78 39.00 -6.53
N LEU A 6 -20.15 40.12 -6.90
CA LEU A 6 -20.33 41.42 -6.23
C LEU A 6 -21.75 42.01 -6.38
N LEU A 7 -22.61 41.45 -7.24
CA LEU A 7 -23.96 41.95 -7.53
C LEU A 7 -25.07 41.36 -6.65
N ALA A 8 -24.87 40.19 -6.03
CA ALA A 8 -25.83 39.73 -5.02
C ALA A 8 -25.87 40.71 -3.83
N GLU A 9 -24.76 41.44 -3.62
CA GLU A 9 -24.62 42.47 -2.58
C GLU A 9 -24.74 43.90 -3.14
N SER A 10 -24.84 44.10 -4.47
CA SER A 10 -24.85 45.46 -5.06
C SER A 10 -26.06 46.28 -4.66
N GLY A 11 -27.18 45.66 -4.29
CA GLY A 11 -28.32 46.37 -3.72
C GLY A 11 -27.98 47.05 -2.39
N ILE A 12 -27.18 46.39 -1.55
CA ILE A 12 -26.73 46.91 -0.25
C ILE A 12 -25.65 47.98 -0.47
N PHE A 13 -24.72 47.75 -1.40
CA PHE A 13 -23.68 48.71 -1.74
C PHE A 13 -24.20 49.97 -2.43
N GLY A 14 -25.13 49.82 -3.37
CA GLY A 14 -25.79 50.94 -4.03
C GLY A 14 -26.53 51.82 -3.02
N GLN A 15 -27.21 51.23 -2.03
CA GLN A 15 -27.83 51.99 -0.95
C GLN A 15 -26.81 52.73 -0.07
N LYS A 16 -25.68 52.10 0.25
CA LYS A 16 -24.61 52.74 1.05
C LYS A 16 -23.96 53.90 0.28
N LEU A 17 -23.61 53.68 -0.99
CA LEU A 17 -23.06 54.73 -1.87
C LEU A 17 -24.06 55.88 -2.01
N CYS A 18 -25.32 55.60 -2.33
CA CYS A 18 -26.36 56.61 -2.43
C CYS A 18 -26.54 57.39 -1.12
N SER A 19 -26.48 56.72 0.03
CA SER A 19 -26.55 57.38 1.35
C SER A 19 -25.38 58.35 1.55
N GLU A 20 -24.14 57.90 1.30
CA GLU A 20 -22.94 58.73 1.45
C GLU A 20 -22.91 59.89 0.45
N VAL A 21 -23.24 59.63 -0.82
CA VAL A 21 -23.36 60.67 -1.86
C VAL A 21 -24.45 61.67 -1.48
N HIS A 22 -25.59 61.21 -0.94
CA HIS A 22 -26.65 62.11 -0.50
C HIS A 22 -26.21 62.96 0.70
N HIS A 23 -25.43 62.41 1.63
CA HIS A 23 -24.81 63.18 2.72
C HIS A 23 -23.84 64.24 2.19
N VAL A 24 -22.97 63.88 1.25
CA VAL A 24 -22.03 64.81 0.60
C VAL A 24 -22.80 65.91 -0.15
N ARG A 25 -23.83 65.55 -0.92
CA ARG A 25 -24.69 66.50 -1.63
C ARG A 25 -25.40 67.46 -0.69
N ARG A 26 -26.00 66.96 0.38
CA ARG A 26 -26.70 67.78 1.38
C ARG A 26 -25.72 68.70 2.12
N PHE A 27 -24.51 68.21 2.39
CA PHE A 27 -23.46 69.01 3.01
C PHE A 27 -22.97 70.11 2.07
N LEU A 28 -22.62 69.77 0.83
CA LEU A 28 -22.10 70.71 -0.17
C LEU A 28 -23.13 71.75 -0.58
N SER A 29 -24.37 71.35 -0.88
CA SER A 29 -25.46 72.28 -1.22
C SER A 29 -25.73 73.29 -0.12
N ARG A 30 -25.77 72.86 1.15
CA ARG A 30 -25.97 73.76 2.29
C ARG A 30 -24.78 74.69 2.49
N SER A 31 -23.58 74.15 2.39
CA SER A 31 -22.32 74.85 2.66
C SER A 31 -22.00 75.89 1.58
N LEU A 32 -22.01 75.48 0.31
CA LEU A 32 -21.81 76.35 -0.84
C LEU A 32 -23.01 77.30 -1.01
N GLY A 33 -24.24 76.85 -0.76
CA GLY A 33 -25.41 77.73 -0.75
C GLY A 33 -25.31 78.82 0.31
N ALA A 34 -24.88 78.49 1.53
CA ALA A 34 -24.61 79.48 2.56
C ALA A 34 -23.48 80.44 2.15
N ALA A 35 -22.38 79.94 1.58
CA ALA A 35 -21.27 80.76 1.07
C ALA A 35 -21.70 81.69 -0.08
N LEU A 36 -22.58 81.21 -0.96
CA LEU A 36 -23.15 81.98 -2.07
C LEU A 36 -24.02 83.13 -1.54
N VAL A 37 -24.92 82.84 -0.60
CA VAL A 37 -25.81 83.84 0.00
C VAL A 37 -25.01 84.85 0.82
N THR A 38 -24.04 84.42 1.62
CA THR A 38 -23.20 85.34 2.42
C THR A 38 -22.34 86.21 1.52
N SER A 39 -21.66 85.67 0.51
CA SER A 39 -20.85 86.48 -0.42
C SER A 39 -21.69 87.50 -1.19
N GLY A 40 -22.90 87.14 -1.63
CA GLY A 40 -23.83 88.05 -2.29
C GLY A 40 -24.32 89.17 -1.35
N LEU A 41 -24.81 88.82 -0.16
CA LEU A 41 -25.29 89.80 0.83
C LEU A 41 -24.17 90.72 1.33
N THR A 42 -22.99 90.17 1.59
CA THR A 42 -21.80 90.96 1.98
C THR A 42 -21.37 91.88 0.86
N GLY A 43 -21.38 91.43 -0.41
CA GLY A 43 -21.09 92.30 -1.55
C GLY A 43 -22.07 93.47 -1.67
N ILE A 44 -23.38 93.22 -1.53
CA ILE A 44 -24.41 94.27 -1.56
C ILE A 44 -24.26 95.22 -0.37
N ALA A 45 -23.99 94.71 0.83
CA ALA A 45 -23.79 95.52 2.03
C ALA A 45 -22.53 96.39 1.94
N LEU A 46 -21.44 95.87 1.38
CA LEU A 46 -20.21 96.63 1.17
C LEU A 46 -20.38 97.69 0.08
N LEU A 47 -21.14 97.40 -0.97
CA LEU A 47 -21.49 98.37 -2.00
C LEU A 47 -22.35 99.50 -1.44
N SER A 48 -23.41 99.16 -0.69
CA SER A 48 -24.32 100.16 -0.11
C SER A 48 -23.62 101.02 0.94
N ALA A 49 -22.78 100.42 1.78
CA ALA A 49 -21.92 101.14 2.72
C ALA A 49 -20.90 102.02 1.99
N GLY A 50 -20.30 101.55 0.90
CA GLY A 50 -19.42 102.33 0.03
C GLY A 50 -20.10 103.54 -0.60
N ILE A 51 -21.34 103.37 -1.09
CA ILE A 51 -22.15 104.46 -1.65
C ILE A 51 -22.50 105.48 -0.55
N ALA A 52 -22.93 105.01 0.63
CA ALA A 52 -23.29 105.87 1.74
C ALA A 52 -22.09 106.67 2.28
N THR A 53 -20.94 106.02 2.45
CA THR A 53 -19.69 106.68 2.87
C THR A 53 -19.14 107.61 1.80
N GLY A 54 -19.22 107.21 0.53
CA GLY A 54 -18.86 108.01 -0.63
C GLY A 54 -19.67 109.31 -0.74
N ALA A 55 -20.97 109.24 -0.44
CA ALA A 55 -21.87 110.38 -0.45
C ALA A 55 -21.67 111.33 0.75
N ALA A 56 -21.29 110.78 1.90
CA ALA A 56 -21.24 111.52 3.16
C ALA A 56 -19.88 112.19 3.43
N VAL A 57 -18.76 111.61 2.98
CA VAL A 57 -17.43 112.06 3.44
C VAL A 57 -16.42 112.28 2.31
N ASP A 58 -16.13 111.27 1.48
CA ASP A 58 -15.11 111.38 0.43
C ASP A 58 -15.35 110.41 -0.75
N ARG A 59 -15.03 110.84 -1.98
CA ARG A 59 -15.21 110.06 -3.22
C ARG A 59 -14.46 108.72 -3.21
N SER A 60 -13.40 108.61 -2.42
CA SER A 60 -12.64 107.38 -2.22
C SER A 60 -13.52 106.22 -1.70
N GLY A 61 -14.59 106.52 -0.95
CA GLY A 61 -15.56 105.52 -0.46
C GLY A 61 -16.27 104.75 -1.59
N TYR A 62 -16.56 105.41 -2.72
CA TYR A 62 -17.16 104.75 -3.89
C TYR A 62 -16.21 103.74 -4.52
N VAL A 63 -14.92 104.09 -4.62
CA VAL A 63 -13.89 103.24 -5.24
C VAL A 63 -13.62 102.02 -4.37
N ILE A 64 -13.46 102.22 -3.05
CA ILE A 64 -13.20 101.13 -2.11
C ILE A 64 -14.41 100.21 -2.03
N GLY A 65 -15.62 100.75 -1.81
CA GLY A 65 -16.84 99.93 -1.76
C GLY A 65 -17.14 99.19 -3.06
N GLY A 66 -16.88 99.83 -4.21
CA GLY A 66 -17.03 99.20 -5.53
C GLY A 66 -16.03 98.06 -5.76
N LEU A 67 -14.75 98.26 -5.41
CA LEU A 67 -13.72 97.23 -5.55
C LEU A 67 -13.99 96.03 -4.64
N LEU A 68 -14.39 96.28 -3.39
CA LEU A 68 -14.78 95.23 -2.46
C LEU A 68 -16.02 94.46 -2.94
N ALA A 69 -17.01 95.15 -3.52
CA ALA A 69 -18.19 94.51 -4.09
C ALA A 69 -17.84 93.62 -5.30
N VAL A 70 -16.92 94.06 -6.18
CA VAL A 70 -16.43 93.26 -7.31
C VAL A 70 -15.71 91.99 -6.84
N VAL A 71 -14.88 92.10 -5.80
CA VAL A 71 -14.21 90.93 -5.19
C VAL A 71 -15.23 89.94 -4.63
N CYS A 72 -16.26 90.42 -3.93
CA CYS A 72 -17.37 89.57 -3.47
C CYS A 72 -18.14 88.92 -4.63
N LEU A 73 -18.33 89.62 -5.75
CA LEU A 73 -19.01 89.09 -6.93
C LEU A 73 -18.18 88.03 -7.66
N LEU A 74 -16.86 88.20 -7.75
CA LEU A 74 -15.97 87.16 -8.27
C LEU A 74 -15.98 85.92 -7.38
N LEU A 75 -16.04 86.09 -6.07
CA LEU A 75 -16.17 84.98 -5.12
C LEU A 75 -17.52 84.27 -5.30
N PHE A 76 -18.60 85.03 -5.48
CA PHE A 76 -19.93 84.51 -5.80
C PHE A 76 -19.93 83.66 -7.08
N VAL A 77 -19.33 84.14 -8.17
CA VAL A 77 -19.26 83.40 -9.44
C VAL A 77 -18.47 82.10 -9.28
N ASN A 78 -17.33 82.13 -8.58
CA ASN A 78 -16.54 80.91 -8.35
C ASN A 78 -17.27 79.88 -7.47
N VAL A 79 -18.02 80.34 -6.46
CA VAL A 79 -18.84 79.47 -5.61
C VAL A 79 -20.03 78.89 -6.40
N HIS A 80 -20.64 79.69 -7.28
CA HIS A 80 -21.71 79.25 -8.15
C HIS A 80 -21.25 78.17 -9.16
N GLU A 81 -20.13 78.41 -9.86
CA GLU A 81 -19.54 77.42 -10.78
C GLU A 81 -19.20 76.11 -10.07
N ALA A 82 -18.66 76.18 -8.86
CA ALA A 82 -18.37 75.00 -8.06
C ALA A 82 -19.64 74.28 -7.62
N LEU A 83 -20.70 75.00 -7.26
CA LEU A 83 -21.99 74.41 -6.91
C LEU A 83 -22.64 73.68 -8.09
N GLU A 84 -22.62 74.28 -9.28
CA GLU A 84 -23.19 73.68 -10.49
C GLU A 84 -22.41 72.43 -10.91
N ALA A 85 -21.08 72.50 -10.94
CA ALA A 85 -20.23 71.38 -11.29
C ALA A 85 -20.33 70.23 -10.27
N THR A 86 -20.34 70.52 -8.97
CA THR A 86 -20.52 69.49 -7.93
C THR A 86 -21.90 68.85 -8.01
N SER A 87 -22.97 69.59 -8.35
CA SER A 87 -24.31 69.01 -8.52
C SER A 87 -24.35 67.97 -9.64
N ILE A 88 -23.73 68.25 -10.78
CA ILE A 88 -23.73 67.32 -11.93
C ILE A 88 -22.87 66.08 -11.64
N LEU A 89 -21.72 66.26 -10.99
CA LEU A 89 -20.85 65.15 -10.59
C LEU A 89 -21.54 64.24 -9.56
N LEU A 90 -22.31 64.81 -8.64
CA LEU A 90 -23.10 64.06 -7.67
C LEU A 90 -24.29 63.36 -8.31
N GLU A 91 -24.97 63.97 -9.29
CA GLU A 91 -26.02 63.31 -10.08
C GLU A 91 -25.49 62.07 -10.83
N LEU A 92 -24.22 62.08 -11.26
CA LEU A 92 -23.58 60.91 -11.89
C LEU A 92 -23.29 59.78 -10.88
N LEU A 93 -23.00 60.13 -9.62
CA LEU A 93 -22.77 59.17 -8.53
C LEU A 93 -24.07 58.63 -7.93
N GLU A 94 -25.18 59.36 -8.07
CA GLU A 94 -26.53 58.93 -7.65
C GLU A 94 -27.24 58.03 -8.67
N ILE A 95 -26.59 57.70 -9.79
CA ILE A 95 -27.21 56.83 -10.80
C ILE A 95 -27.43 55.45 -10.20
N ASP A 96 -28.69 55.06 -10.04
CA ASP A 96 -29.07 53.72 -9.62
C ASP A 96 -29.47 52.85 -10.84
N ASP A 97 -29.85 51.60 -10.56
CA ASP A 97 -30.31 50.66 -11.56
C ASP A 97 -31.66 51.03 -12.23
N ALA A 98 -32.45 51.95 -11.69
CA ALA A 98 -33.72 52.40 -12.25
C ALA A 98 -33.57 53.48 -13.33
N ILE A 99 -32.41 54.16 -13.41
CA ILE A 99 -32.17 55.20 -14.41
C ILE A 99 -32.05 54.60 -15.82
N ARG A 100 -32.70 55.25 -16.80
CA ARG A 100 -32.65 54.83 -18.20
C ARG A 100 -31.28 55.14 -18.80
N ARG A 101 -30.82 54.28 -19.71
CA ARG A 101 -29.55 54.45 -20.45
C ARG A 101 -29.41 55.85 -21.07
N ASP A 102 -30.47 56.36 -21.68
CA ASP A 102 -30.46 57.69 -22.32
C ASP A 102 -30.19 58.82 -21.32
N ASP A 103 -30.61 58.67 -20.06
CA ASP A 103 -30.39 59.67 -19.02
C ASP A 103 -28.96 59.60 -18.46
N VAL A 104 -28.38 58.39 -18.39
CA VAL A 104 -26.95 58.19 -18.11
C VAL A 104 -26.08 58.85 -19.19
N ILE A 105 -26.44 58.65 -20.47
CA ILE A 105 -25.74 59.27 -21.60
C ILE A 105 -25.87 60.79 -21.53
N LYS A 106 -27.08 61.33 -21.28
CA LYS A 106 -27.27 62.78 -21.11
C LYS A 106 -26.42 63.34 -19.96
N LEU A 107 -26.35 62.65 -18.81
CA LEU A 107 -25.54 63.05 -17.66
C LEU A 107 -24.04 63.04 -17.99
N LEU A 108 -23.54 61.99 -18.66
CA LEU A 108 -22.16 61.91 -19.13
C LEU A 108 -21.82 63.05 -20.10
N VAL A 109 -22.68 63.29 -21.10
CA VAL A 109 -22.50 64.39 -22.06
C VAL A 109 -22.50 65.74 -21.34
N LYS A 110 -23.39 65.95 -20.37
CA LYS A 110 -23.46 67.18 -19.55
C LYS A 110 -22.19 67.37 -18.70
N CYS A 111 -21.66 66.29 -18.13
CA CYS A 111 -20.42 66.30 -17.35
C CYS A 111 -19.19 66.63 -18.23
N MET A 112 -19.19 66.15 -19.48
CA MET A 112 -18.12 66.41 -20.45
C MET A 112 -18.17 67.83 -21.03
N HIS A 113 -19.36 68.40 -21.27
CA HIS A 113 -19.51 69.78 -21.76
C HIS A 113 -18.89 70.82 -20.81
N MET A 114 -18.82 70.53 -19.51
CA MET A 114 -18.10 71.37 -18.53
C MET A 114 -16.58 71.41 -18.74
N GLY A 115 -16.02 70.54 -19.61
CA GLY A 115 -14.62 70.52 -20.01
C GLY A 115 -14.27 71.33 -21.26
N LYS A 116 -15.26 71.95 -21.94
CA LYS A 116 -15.11 72.61 -23.26
C LYS A 116 -14.69 71.70 -24.44
N GLU A 117 -14.72 70.38 -24.28
CA GLU A 117 -14.44 69.44 -25.37
C GLU A 117 -15.76 68.88 -25.92
N ALA A 118 -16.10 69.24 -27.15
CA ALA A 118 -17.25 68.69 -27.85
C ALA A 118 -16.86 67.32 -28.43
N ILE A 119 -17.18 66.25 -27.72
CA ILE A 119 -16.93 64.88 -28.18
C ILE A 119 -18.22 64.34 -28.82
N ILE A 120 -18.11 63.92 -30.08
CA ILE A 120 -19.15 63.20 -30.80
C ILE A 120 -19.07 61.73 -30.35
N PRO A 121 -20.12 61.17 -29.74
CA PRO A 121 -20.06 59.81 -29.22
C PRO A 121 -20.22 58.82 -30.38
N ASP A 122 -19.10 58.29 -30.88
CA ASP A 122 -19.07 57.00 -31.56
C ASP A 122 -18.93 55.86 -30.52
N ASP A 123 -19.13 54.62 -30.98
CA ASP A 123 -19.44 53.37 -30.25
C ASP A 123 -18.59 53.01 -28.98
N ASP A 124 -17.60 53.80 -28.56
CA ASP A 124 -16.73 53.55 -27.38
C ASP A 124 -17.08 54.41 -26.15
N PHE A 125 -18.28 54.18 -25.62
CA PHE A 125 -18.71 54.78 -24.34
C PHE A 125 -17.85 54.35 -23.14
N ASP A 126 -17.08 53.27 -23.29
CA ASP A 126 -16.31 52.68 -22.19
C ASP A 126 -15.07 53.52 -21.84
N ASP A 127 -14.38 54.02 -22.86
CA ASP A 127 -13.27 54.96 -22.71
C ASP A 127 -13.75 56.30 -22.14
N LEU A 128 -14.89 56.79 -22.63
CA LEU A 128 -15.51 58.03 -22.14
C LEU A 128 -15.92 57.92 -20.67
N LEU A 129 -16.51 56.80 -20.28
CA LEU A 129 -16.88 56.55 -18.90
C LEU A 129 -15.63 56.43 -18.01
N GLN A 130 -14.59 55.74 -18.48
CA GLN A 130 -13.33 55.58 -17.76
C GLN A 130 -12.61 56.92 -17.57
N GLU A 131 -12.60 57.77 -18.60
CA GLU A 131 -12.04 59.11 -18.53
C GLU A 131 -12.86 60.02 -17.59
N ALA A 132 -14.19 60.03 -17.72
CA ALA A 132 -15.08 60.83 -16.89
C ALA A 132 -14.97 60.44 -15.40
N MET A 133 -15.03 59.15 -15.10
CA MET A 133 -14.95 58.61 -13.73
C MET A 133 -13.54 58.73 -13.13
N GLY A 134 -12.49 58.53 -13.94
CA GLY A 134 -11.10 58.65 -13.49
C GLY A 134 -10.70 60.09 -13.19
N ARG A 135 -11.22 61.06 -13.96
CA ARG A 135 -10.98 62.50 -13.70
C ARG A 135 -11.88 63.07 -12.61
N LEU A 136 -12.97 62.39 -12.25
CA LEU A 136 -14.00 62.87 -11.31
C LEU A 136 -13.43 63.39 -9.97
N PRO A 137 -12.60 62.62 -9.23
CA PRO A 137 -12.16 63.04 -7.90
C PRO A 137 -11.19 64.21 -7.97
N SER A 138 -10.27 64.18 -8.95
CA SER A 138 -9.30 65.25 -9.19
C SER A 138 -9.97 66.56 -9.59
N LYS A 139 -11.00 66.49 -10.45
CA LYS A 139 -11.75 67.67 -10.93
C LYS A 139 -12.63 68.24 -9.83
N MET A 140 -13.29 67.39 -9.05
CA MET A 140 -14.10 67.81 -7.89
C MET A 140 -13.23 68.45 -6.81
N GLY A 141 -12.08 67.83 -6.49
CA GLY A 141 -11.11 68.38 -5.57
C GLY A 141 -10.53 69.73 -6.03
N TYR A 142 -10.22 69.86 -7.32
CA TYR A 142 -9.75 71.12 -7.91
C TYR A 142 -10.80 72.24 -7.81
N LEU A 143 -12.05 71.97 -8.20
CA LEU A 143 -13.13 72.96 -8.18
C LEU A 143 -13.48 73.41 -6.75
N LEU A 144 -13.48 72.48 -5.79
CA LEU A 144 -13.69 72.79 -4.38
C LEU A 144 -12.52 73.57 -3.79
N LYS A 145 -11.27 73.22 -4.12
CA LYS A 145 -10.09 73.97 -3.68
C LYS A 145 -10.09 75.39 -4.26
N LYS A 146 -10.47 75.54 -5.54
CA LYS A 146 -10.58 76.86 -6.19
C LYS A 146 -11.65 77.74 -5.52
N SER A 147 -12.84 77.19 -5.24
CA SER A 147 -13.96 77.97 -4.70
C SER A 147 -13.89 78.21 -3.19
N LEU A 148 -13.44 77.23 -2.39
CA LEU A 148 -13.43 77.31 -0.93
C LEU A 148 -12.12 77.84 -0.35
N LEU A 149 -11.00 77.75 -1.08
CA LEU A 149 -9.70 78.19 -0.59
C LEU A 149 -9.18 79.39 -1.37
N ALA A 150 -9.02 79.26 -2.70
CA ALA A 150 -8.40 80.31 -3.50
C ALA A 150 -9.27 81.58 -3.58
N GLY A 151 -10.59 81.44 -3.75
CA GLY A 151 -11.52 82.57 -3.75
C GLY A 151 -11.48 83.38 -2.44
N PRO A 152 -11.75 82.78 -1.27
CA PRO A 152 -11.70 83.47 0.01
C PRO A 152 -10.32 84.01 0.39
N ALA A 153 -9.23 83.33 0.03
CA ALA A 153 -7.87 83.83 0.26
C ALA A 153 -7.56 85.07 -0.59
N LEU A 154 -7.94 85.07 -1.87
CA LEU A 154 -7.81 86.24 -2.73
C LEU A 154 -8.69 87.40 -2.24
N ALA A 155 -9.89 87.10 -1.74
CA ALA A 155 -10.74 88.10 -1.14
C ALA A 155 -10.12 88.69 0.14
N ALA A 156 -9.64 87.84 1.05
CA ALA A 156 -8.95 88.28 2.27
C ALA A 156 -7.71 89.12 1.97
N LEU A 157 -6.93 88.77 0.95
CA LEU A 157 -5.80 89.56 0.48
C LEU A 157 -6.25 90.93 -0.05
N ALA A 158 -7.30 90.98 -0.87
CA ALA A 158 -7.86 92.22 -1.38
C ALA A 158 -8.40 93.11 -0.25
N PHE A 159 -9.07 92.52 0.75
CA PHE A 159 -9.52 93.23 1.95
C PHE A 159 -8.34 93.76 2.76
N LEU A 160 -7.28 92.97 2.96
CA LEU A 160 -6.09 93.39 3.68
C LEU A 160 -5.38 94.56 2.99
N VAL A 161 -5.25 94.51 1.66
CA VAL A 161 -4.68 95.60 0.86
C VAL A 161 -5.53 96.86 0.99
N CYS A 162 -6.87 96.75 0.93
CA CYS A 162 -7.77 97.87 1.16
C CYS A 162 -7.63 98.44 2.59
N THR A 163 -7.54 97.60 3.62
CA THR A 163 -7.37 98.02 5.01
C THR A 163 -6.03 98.72 5.24
N LEU A 164 -4.93 98.18 4.68
CA LEU A 164 -3.60 98.80 4.75
C LEU A 164 -3.57 100.14 4.01
N TYR A 165 -4.22 100.22 2.85
CA TYR A 165 -4.35 101.47 2.10
C TYR A 165 -5.09 102.54 2.92
N ILE A 166 -6.17 102.16 3.61
CA ILE A 166 -6.93 103.06 4.50
C ILE A 166 -6.09 103.49 5.71
N LEU A 167 -5.30 102.58 6.31
CA LEU A 167 -4.45 102.88 7.46
C LEU A 167 -3.25 103.78 7.13
N LEU A 168 -2.74 103.70 5.90
CA LEU A 168 -1.61 104.50 5.43
C LEU A 168 -1.99 105.94 5.05
N TRP A 169 -3.28 106.23 4.85
CA TRP A 169 -3.78 107.59 4.62
C TRP A 169 -4.28 108.20 5.94
N SER A 170 -3.53 109.17 6.46
CA SER A 170 -3.71 109.74 7.81
C SER A 170 -5.03 110.48 8.05
N ASP A 171 -5.77 110.83 6.99
CA ASP A 171 -6.96 111.68 7.07
C ASP A 171 -8.27 110.92 6.84
N MET A 172 -8.25 109.59 6.86
CA MET A 172 -9.44 108.79 6.54
C MET A 172 -10.42 108.66 7.73
N PRO A 173 -11.75 108.70 7.47
CA PRO A 173 -12.77 108.57 8.51
C PRO A 173 -12.72 107.21 9.20
N SER A 174 -12.86 107.19 10.53
CA SER A 174 -12.87 105.95 11.35
C SER A 174 -13.94 104.93 10.95
N LEU A 175 -15.00 105.39 10.27
CA LEU A 175 -16.05 104.55 9.69
C LEU A 175 -15.53 103.66 8.54
N LEU A 176 -14.61 104.17 7.70
CA LEU A 176 -14.01 103.40 6.59
C LEU A 176 -13.01 102.36 7.09
N SER A 177 -12.25 102.67 8.15
CA SER A 177 -11.40 101.68 8.82
C SER A 177 -12.24 100.59 9.50
N ALA A 178 -13.37 100.94 10.13
CA ALA A 178 -14.26 99.95 10.74
C ALA A 178 -14.88 99.00 9.69
N LEU A 179 -15.29 99.54 8.54
CA LEU A 179 -15.88 98.75 7.45
C LEU A 179 -14.88 97.76 6.85
N SER A 180 -13.64 98.21 6.61
CA SER A 180 -12.58 97.37 6.04
C SER A 180 -12.09 96.29 7.02
N ILE A 181 -11.98 96.61 8.31
CA ILE A 181 -11.70 95.63 9.37
C ILE A 181 -12.83 94.61 9.48
N ALA A 182 -14.10 95.04 9.49
CA ALA A 182 -15.24 94.13 9.53
C ALA A 182 -15.26 93.19 8.31
N ALA A 183 -14.97 93.72 7.12
CA ALA A 183 -14.87 92.93 5.89
C ALA A 183 -13.71 91.93 5.93
N LEU A 184 -12.56 92.32 6.49
CA LEU A 184 -11.42 91.44 6.70
C LEU A 184 -11.73 90.31 7.69
N VAL A 185 -12.41 90.61 8.81
CA VAL A 185 -12.86 89.61 9.79
C VAL A 185 -13.85 88.62 9.16
N LEU A 186 -14.80 89.11 8.34
CA LEU A 186 -15.72 88.25 7.61
C LEU A 186 -15.01 87.39 6.55
N ALA A 187 -14.02 87.93 5.83
CA ALA A 187 -13.27 87.20 4.82
C ALA A 187 -12.35 86.13 5.42
N THR A 188 -11.67 86.44 6.54
CA THR A 188 -10.82 85.50 7.28
C THR A 188 -11.64 84.40 7.97
N GLY A 189 -12.79 84.76 8.54
CA GLY A 189 -13.81 83.79 9.00
C GLY A 189 -14.34 82.91 7.87
N GLY A 190 -14.58 83.48 6.69
CA GLY A 190 -14.97 82.74 5.49
C GLY A 190 -13.88 81.77 5.01
N ALA A 191 -12.62 82.19 5.00
CA ALA A 191 -11.49 81.36 4.59
C ALA A 191 -11.23 80.20 5.57
N SER A 192 -11.36 80.45 6.88
CA SER A 192 -11.22 79.40 7.90
C SER A 192 -12.36 78.38 7.86
N CYS A 193 -13.61 78.84 7.68
CA CYS A 193 -14.75 77.96 7.41
C CYS A 193 -14.56 77.18 6.10
N GLY A 194 -14.07 77.83 5.05
CA GLY A 194 -13.77 77.21 3.75
C GLY A 194 -12.73 76.10 3.87
N PHE A 195 -11.67 76.32 4.65
CA PHE A 195 -10.65 75.31 4.93
C PHE A 195 -11.20 74.11 5.71
N ALA A 196 -12.00 74.36 6.75
CA ALA A 196 -12.65 73.29 7.52
C ALA A 196 -13.62 72.47 6.65
N MET A 197 -14.38 73.13 5.77
CA MET A 197 -15.23 72.47 4.79
C MET A 197 -14.40 71.66 3.79
N GLN A 198 -13.30 72.21 3.28
CA GLN A 198 -12.42 71.51 2.35
C GLN A 198 -11.85 70.24 2.98
N GLN A 199 -11.37 70.29 4.22
CA GLN A 199 -10.87 69.10 4.92
C GLN A 199 -11.94 68.03 5.07
N ARG A 200 -13.16 68.43 5.43
CA ARG A 200 -14.29 67.50 5.60
C ARG A 200 -14.77 66.88 4.28
N VAL A 201 -14.76 67.65 3.20
CA VAL A 201 -15.11 67.12 1.87
C VAL A 201 -13.97 66.26 1.33
N ALA A 202 -12.71 66.63 1.53
CA ALA A 202 -11.56 65.82 1.15
C ALA A 202 -11.52 64.48 1.89
N SER A 203 -11.94 64.42 3.16
CA SER A 203 -12.08 63.16 3.88
C SER A 203 -13.21 62.30 3.35
N MET A 204 -14.34 62.90 2.96
CA MET A 204 -15.46 62.17 2.34
C MET A 204 -15.12 61.65 0.94
N ILE A 205 -14.42 62.45 0.12
CA ILE A 205 -13.93 62.01 -1.20
C ILE A 205 -12.91 60.89 -1.02
N ARG A 206 -11.99 61.02 -0.06
CA ARG A 206 -11.05 59.94 0.27
C ARG A 206 -11.76 58.69 0.78
N ALA A 207 -12.86 58.81 1.55
CA ALA A 207 -13.66 57.65 1.92
C ALA A 207 -14.25 56.96 0.68
N ILE A 208 -14.78 57.73 -0.28
CA ILE A 208 -15.31 57.17 -1.54
C ILE A 208 -14.20 56.51 -2.39
N GLU A 209 -12.96 57.04 -2.37
CA GLU A 209 -11.81 56.48 -3.11
C GLU A 209 -11.14 55.28 -2.43
N LEU A 210 -10.93 55.35 -1.10
CA LEU A 210 -10.10 54.43 -0.32
C LEU A 210 -10.89 53.43 0.52
N GLU A 211 -12.22 53.56 0.61
CA GLU A 211 -13.04 52.51 1.24
C GLU A 211 -13.04 51.29 0.32
N GLU A 212 -11.97 50.51 0.46
CA GLU A 212 -11.86 49.15 -0.05
C GLU A 212 -12.86 48.31 0.73
N VAL A 213 -13.96 47.98 0.07
CA VAL A 213 -14.87 47.00 0.63
C VAL A 213 -14.21 45.63 0.45
N GLN A 214 -13.79 45.03 1.56
CA GLN A 214 -13.35 43.64 1.56
C GLN A 214 -14.56 42.72 1.41
N ILE A 215 -14.79 42.25 0.18
CA ILE A 215 -15.78 41.20 -0.09
C ILE A 215 -14.98 39.92 -0.38
N HIS A 216 -15.06 38.99 0.56
CA HIS A 216 -14.53 37.62 0.51
C HIS A 216 -13.31 37.42 -0.41
N THR A 217 -12.15 37.96 -0.01
CA THR A 217 -10.80 37.85 -0.64
C THR A 217 -10.42 38.87 -1.71
N THR A 218 -11.26 39.85 -2.05
CA THR A 218 -10.87 40.91 -3.00
C THR A 218 -11.30 42.30 -2.53
N SER A 219 -10.36 43.25 -2.59
CA SER A 219 -10.65 44.67 -2.46
C SER A 219 -11.00 45.24 -3.83
N ALA A 220 -12.19 45.82 -3.94
CA ALA A 220 -12.56 46.67 -5.07
C ALA A 220 -13.01 48.01 -4.50
N SER A 221 -12.52 49.11 -5.08
CA SER A 221 -13.01 50.43 -4.68
C SER A 221 -14.47 50.56 -5.08
N LEU A 222 -15.23 51.22 -4.22
CA LEU A 222 -16.66 51.46 -4.39
C LEU A 222 -16.96 52.25 -5.69
N LEU A 223 -16.01 53.09 -6.12
CA LEU A 223 -16.02 53.75 -7.42
C LEU A 223 -15.85 52.78 -8.61
N SER A 224 -15.01 51.75 -8.47
CA SER A 224 -14.84 50.73 -9.52
C SER A 224 -16.11 49.88 -9.70
N LEU A 225 -16.82 49.61 -8.59
CA LEU A 225 -18.09 48.89 -8.62
C LEU A 225 -19.17 49.72 -9.34
N HIS A 226 -19.29 51.01 -9.00
CA HIS A 226 -20.19 51.95 -9.68
C HIS A 226 -19.85 52.10 -11.17
N LYS A 227 -18.56 52.19 -11.50
CA LYS A 227 -18.08 52.22 -12.89
C LYS A 227 -18.54 50.98 -13.66
N ASN A 228 -18.37 49.79 -13.10
CA ASN A 228 -18.78 48.55 -13.74
C ASN A 228 -20.31 48.44 -13.91
N MET A 229 -21.09 48.98 -12.96
CA MET A 229 -22.55 49.08 -13.08
C MET A 229 -22.96 50.00 -14.24
N LEU A 230 -22.32 51.18 -14.37
CA LEU A 230 -22.55 52.10 -15.48
C LEU A 230 -22.14 51.50 -16.83
N ARG A 231 -21.01 50.77 -16.88
CA ARG A 231 -20.58 50.02 -18.08
C ARG A 231 -21.66 49.04 -18.53
N ARG A 232 -22.19 48.26 -17.59
CA ARG A 232 -23.25 47.28 -17.86
C ARG A 232 -24.49 47.95 -18.45
N LYS A 233 -24.93 49.08 -17.91
CA LYS A 233 -26.09 49.84 -18.42
C LYS A 233 -25.86 50.43 -19.81
N LEU A 234 -24.64 50.90 -20.09
CA LEU A 234 -24.29 51.47 -21.38
C LEU A 234 -24.14 50.40 -22.46
N ALA A 235 -23.61 49.23 -22.10
CA ALA A 235 -23.39 48.10 -22.99
C ALA A 235 -24.60 47.16 -23.14
N SER A 236 -25.62 47.27 -22.28
CA SER A 236 -26.89 46.51 -22.38
C SER A 236 -27.76 46.95 -23.56
N THR A 237 -27.25 46.71 -24.76
CA THR A 237 -27.92 46.94 -26.04
C THR A 237 -28.21 45.61 -26.72
N ALA A 238 -29.22 45.56 -27.57
CA ALA A 238 -29.52 44.35 -28.34
C ALA A 238 -28.30 43.87 -29.16
N LYS A 239 -27.52 44.81 -29.73
CA LYS A 239 -26.27 44.55 -30.47
C LYS A 239 -25.17 43.99 -29.56
N GLY A 240 -25.00 44.55 -28.35
CA GLY A 240 -24.05 44.05 -27.36
C GLY A 240 -24.40 42.64 -26.88
N GLN A 241 -25.68 42.39 -26.59
CA GLN A 241 -26.17 41.07 -26.19
C GLN A 241 -26.01 40.02 -27.29
N SER A 242 -26.25 40.38 -28.56
CA SER A 242 -26.03 39.45 -29.68
C SER A 242 -24.55 39.08 -29.84
N LEU A 243 -23.65 40.07 -29.73
CA LEU A 243 -22.21 39.84 -29.83
C LEU A 243 -21.70 38.99 -28.65
N ALA A 244 -22.19 39.24 -27.44
CA ALA A 244 -21.87 38.42 -26.28
C ALA A 244 -22.31 36.94 -26.44
N ARG A 245 -23.50 36.70 -26.98
CA ARG A 245 -23.96 35.33 -27.31
C ARG A 245 -23.06 34.66 -28.35
N GLU A 246 -22.54 35.41 -29.30
CA GLU A 246 -21.60 34.90 -30.30
C GLU A 246 -20.25 34.53 -29.68
N TYR A 247 -19.74 35.33 -28.72
CA TYR A 247 -18.55 34.96 -27.94
C TYR A 247 -18.76 33.67 -27.15
N PHE A 248 -19.92 33.51 -26.48
CA PHE A 248 -20.24 32.24 -25.81
C PHE A 248 -20.33 31.07 -26.79
N ARG A 249 -20.98 31.22 -27.94
CA ARG A 249 -21.02 30.14 -28.96
C ARG A 249 -19.63 29.76 -29.44
N THR A 250 -18.78 30.75 -29.71
CA THR A 250 -17.41 30.52 -30.18
C THR A 250 -16.58 29.80 -29.12
N ALA A 251 -16.71 30.20 -27.85
CA ALA A 251 -16.07 29.51 -26.73
C ALA A 251 -16.59 28.07 -26.60
N ILE A 252 -17.91 27.84 -26.65
CA ILE A 252 -18.50 26.50 -26.54
C ILE A 252 -18.02 25.58 -27.68
N GLN A 253 -17.89 26.12 -28.90
CA GLN A 253 -17.38 25.38 -30.05
C GLN A 253 -15.88 25.07 -29.96
N ASN A 254 -15.10 25.93 -29.29
CA ASN A 254 -13.66 25.77 -29.11
C ASN A 254 -13.27 25.94 -27.62
N PRO A 255 -13.44 24.90 -26.79
CA PRO A 255 -13.27 24.99 -25.34
C PRO A 255 -11.86 25.34 -24.82
N GLY A 256 -10.89 25.66 -25.68
CA GLY A 256 -9.56 26.16 -25.31
C GLY A 256 -9.40 27.69 -25.35
N GLY A 257 -10.41 28.43 -25.82
CA GLY A 257 -10.32 29.88 -26.09
C GLY A 257 -10.47 30.81 -24.88
N GLY A 258 -10.55 30.29 -23.65
CA GLY A 258 -10.79 31.06 -22.42
C GLY A 258 -12.23 31.56 -22.30
N ILE A 259 -13.06 30.87 -21.51
CA ILE A 259 -14.46 31.27 -21.28
C ILE A 259 -14.57 32.56 -20.47
N SER A 260 -13.55 32.83 -19.66
CA SER A 260 -13.28 34.09 -18.98
C SER A 260 -13.72 35.32 -19.79
N PHE A 261 -13.20 35.51 -21.01
CA PHE A 261 -13.53 36.65 -21.87
C PHE A 261 -15.01 36.71 -22.28
N ALA A 262 -15.61 35.56 -22.62
CA ALA A 262 -17.02 35.47 -23.01
C ALA A 262 -17.95 35.81 -21.83
N ILE A 263 -17.61 35.37 -20.61
CA ILE A 263 -18.34 35.72 -19.39
C ILE A 263 -18.30 37.23 -19.15
N GLU A 264 -17.11 37.84 -19.26
CA GLU A 264 -16.96 39.28 -19.07
C GLU A 264 -17.79 40.08 -20.08
N LYS A 265 -17.72 39.73 -21.37
CA LYS A 265 -18.51 40.39 -22.41
C LYS A 265 -20.01 40.15 -22.26
N GLY A 266 -20.42 38.95 -21.85
CA GLY A 266 -21.81 38.63 -21.55
C GLY A 266 -22.39 39.43 -20.40
N TRP A 267 -21.60 39.57 -19.34
CA TRP A 267 -21.97 40.35 -18.18
C TRP A 267 -22.09 41.84 -18.52
N LEU A 268 -21.09 42.41 -19.21
CA LEU A 268 -21.09 43.80 -19.65
C LEU A 268 -22.26 44.08 -20.60
N ALA A 269 -22.57 43.17 -21.51
CA ALA A 269 -23.72 43.28 -22.41
C ALA A 269 -25.08 43.15 -21.69
N GLY A 270 -25.10 42.92 -20.38
CA GLY A 270 -26.34 42.78 -19.62
C GLY A 270 -27.15 41.55 -20.01
N LEU A 271 -26.49 40.43 -20.34
CA LEU A 271 -27.18 39.14 -20.43
C LEU A 271 -27.77 38.77 -19.06
N ALA A 272 -28.89 38.06 -19.08
CA ALA A 272 -29.51 37.52 -17.87
C ALA A 272 -28.54 36.53 -17.21
N VAL A 273 -28.51 36.50 -15.87
CA VAL A 273 -27.57 35.63 -15.14
C VAL A 273 -27.85 34.17 -15.49
N GLU A 274 -29.12 33.79 -15.56
CA GLU A 274 -29.58 32.45 -15.92
C GLU A 274 -29.11 32.05 -17.34
N GLU A 275 -29.11 33.02 -18.27
CA GLU A 275 -28.63 32.79 -19.64
C GLU A 275 -27.10 32.59 -19.66
N MET A 276 -26.34 33.39 -18.90
CA MET A 276 -24.89 33.21 -18.78
C MET A 276 -24.56 31.87 -18.11
N GLU A 277 -25.20 31.56 -16.99
CA GLU A 277 -25.02 30.27 -16.30
C GLU A 277 -25.32 29.10 -17.25
N GLY A 278 -26.39 29.18 -18.03
CA GLY A 278 -26.71 28.17 -19.05
C GLY A 278 -25.59 27.99 -20.07
N ASN A 279 -25.02 29.09 -20.59
CA ASN A 279 -23.90 29.03 -21.53
C ASN A 279 -22.60 28.52 -20.87
N ILE A 280 -22.32 28.89 -19.62
CA ILE A 280 -21.15 28.39 -18.88
C ILE A 280 -21.28 26.88 -18.64
N MET A 281 -22.47 26.40 -18.28
CA MET A 281 -22.73 24.96 -18.14
C MET A 281 -22.58 24.21 -19.46
N LEU A 282 -23.03 24.78 -20.58
CA LEU A 282 -22.79 24.20 -21.91
C LEU A 282 -21.30 24.12 -22.25
N TYR A 283 -20.52 25.13 -21.87
CA TYR A 283 -19.07 25.14 -22.06
C TYR A 283 -18.35 24.13 -21.17
N LEU A 284 -18.74 24.01 -19.90
CA LEU A 284 -18.22 23.01 -18.97
C LEU A 284 -18.48 21.59 -19.49
N ARG A 285 -19.69 21.33 -20.00
CA ARG A 285 -20.04 20.06 -20.65
C ARG A 285 -19.22 19.82 -21.92
N ALA A 286 -19.06 20.84 -22.77
CA ALA A 286 -18.22 20.74 -23.97
C ALA A 286 -16.75 20.45 -23.61
N SER A 287 -16.22 21.07 -22.55
CA SER A 287 -14.87 20.84 -22.04
C SER A 287 -14.71 19.43 -21.46
N ALA A 288 -15.70 18.95 -20.71
CA ALA A 288 -15.72 17.60 -20.17
C ALA A 288 -15.76 16.53 -21.29
N ASN A 289 -16.52 16.79 -22.35
CA ASN A 289 -16.61 15.90 -23.53
C ASN A 289 -15.30 15.80 -24.32
N LEU A 290 -14.36 16.74 -24.16
CA LEU A 290 -13.02 16.63 -24.75
C LEU A 290 -12.10 15.68 -23.96
N CYS A 291 -12.52 15.26 -22.76
CA CYS A 291 -11.76 14.40 -21.86
C CYS A 291 -10.33 14.91 -21.59
N ASN A 292 -10.14 16.23 -21.60
CA ASN A 292 -8.84 16.86 -21.32
C ASN A 292 -8.85 17.40 -19.88
N LEU A 293 -8.15 16.70 -18.99
CA LEU A 293 -8.12 17.00 -17.56
C LEU A 293 -7.61 18.42 -17.27
N SER A 294 -6.46 18.80 -17.85
CA SER A 294 -5.85 20.12 -17.61
C SER A 294 -6.75 21.26 -18.10
N LEU A 295 -7.44 21.04 -19.22
CA LEU A 295 -8.40 22.01 -19.72
C LEU A 295 -9.59 22.14 -18.78
N LEU A 296 -10.20 21.02 -18.38
CA LEU A 296 -11.37 21.03 -17.50
C LEU A 296 -11.04 21.65 -16.12
N GLU A 297 -9.86 21.39 -15.56
CA GLU A 297 -9.39 22.05 -14.33
C GLU A 297 -9.27 23.55 -14.47
N THR A 298 -8.65 24.02 -15.56
CA THR A 298 -8.51 25.45 -15.86
C THR A 298 -9.89 26.10 -15.96
N VAL A 299 -10.82 25.46 -16.67
CA VAL A 299 -12.18 25.95 -16.87
C VAL A 299 -12.99 25.97 -15.57
N ILE A 300 -12.89 24.92 -14.74
CA ILE A 300 -13.52 24.90 -13.41
C ILE A 300 -12.96 26.06 -12.56
N GLY A 301 -11.65 26.31 -12.61
CA GLY A 301 -11.01 27.45 -11.93
C GLY A 301 -11.56 28.81 -12.39
N GLU A 302 -11.69 29.02 -13.71
CA GLU A 302 -12.28 30.23 -14.28
C GLU A 302 -13.76 30.41 -13.87
N CYS A 303 -14.52 29.31 -13.78
CA CYS A 303 -15.95 29.33 -13.49
C CYS A 303 -16.29 29.38 -11.98
N ARG A 304 -15.34 29.04 -11.10
CA ARG A 304 -15.53 29.03 -9.63
C ARG A 304 -15.94 30.38 -9.05
N GLY A 305 -15.57 31.46 -9.74
CA GLY A 305 -15.95 32.82 -9.39
C GLY A 305 -17.30 33.29 -9.96
N VAL A 306 -18.06 32.44 -10.64
CA VAL A 306 -19.30 32.84 -11.36
C VAL A 306 -20.45 31.89 -11.04
N LEU A 307 -20.17 30.58 -10.97
CA LEU A 307 -21.16 29.57 -10.63
C LEU A 307 -21.09 29.18 -9.15
N PRO A 308 -22.23 28.92 -8.49
CA PRO A 308 -22.22 28.31 -7.17
C PRO A 308 -21.65 26.89 -7.25
N GLU A 309 -21.00 26.45 -6.18
CA GLU A 309 -20.32 25.15 -6.11
C GLU A 309 -21.27 23.97 -6.41
N SER A 310 -22.56 24.10 -6.05
CA SER A 310 -23.59 23.11 -6.39
C SER A 310 -23.80 22.89 -7.89
N LYS A 311 -23.62 23.92 -8.72
CA LYS A 311 -23.70 23.82 -10.19
C LYS A 311 -22.40 23.34 -10.81
N LEU A 312 -21.26 23.57 -10.15
CA LEU A 312 -19.96 23.04 -10.57
C LEU A 312 -19.79 21.56 -10.25
N HIS A 313 -20.61 21.00 -9.35
CA HIS A 313 -20.51 19.61 -8.95
C HIS A 313 -20.53 18.62 -10.13
N GLU A 314 -21.37 18.84 -11.16
CA GLU A 314 -21.39 17.99 -12.37
C GLU A 314 -20.03 17.96 -13.08
N ALA A 315 -19.37 19.12 -13.21
CA ALA A 315 -18.07 19.24 -13.84
C ALA A 315 -16.93 18.71 -12.96
N ILE A 316 -17.01 18.89 -11.65
CA ILE A 316 -16.05 18.33 -10.68
C ILE A 316 -16.12 16.80 -10.70
N THR A 317 -17.32 16.22 -10.67
CA THR A 317 -17.50 14.77 -10.78
C THR A 317 -16.98 14.23 -12.12
N ALA A 318 -17.19 14.97 -13.22
CA ALA A 318 -16.62 14.61 -14.52
C ALA A 318 -15.07 14.68 -14.51
N LYS A 319 -14.49 15.69 -13.87
CA LYS A 319 -13.04 15.82 -13.67
C LYS A 319 -12.48 14.63 -12.89
N ASP A 320 -13.07 14.32 -11.74
CA ASP A 320 -12.60 13.23 -10.87
C ASP A 320 -12.68 11.89 -11.60
N ARG A 321 -13.76 11.66 -12.35
CA ARG A 321 -13.91 10.46 -13.19
C ARG A 321 -12.88 10.39 -14.31
N ILE A 322 -12.59 11.49 -15.01
CA ILE A 322 -11.54 11.54 -16.04
C ILE A 322 -10.18 11.24 -15.40
N GLN A 323 -9.90 11.81 -14.22
CA GLN A 323 -8.66 11.60 -13.48
C GLN A 323 -8.49 10.14 -13.05
N GLU A 324 -9.55 9.52 -12.51
CA GLU A 324 -9.58 8.10 -12.14
C GLU A 324 -9.33 7.20 -13.35
N LEU A 325 -10.02 7.43 -14.47
CA LEU A 325 -9.82 6.65 -15.69
C LEU A 325 -8.41 6.82 -16.27
N THR A 326 -7.86 8.04 -16.23
CA THR A 326 -6.48 8.30 -16.66
C THR A 326 -5.49 7.54 -15.79
N ALA A 327 -5.70 7.53 -14.46
CA ALA A 327 -4.88 6.80 -13.51
C ALA A 327 -4.97 5.29 -13.75
N ASN A 328 -6.18 4.74 -13.96
CA ASN A 328 -6.40 3.33 -14.26
C ASN A 328 -5.73 2.91 -15.58
N LEU A 329 -5.83 3.74 -16.63
CA LEU A 329 -5.18 3.50 -17.91
C LEU A 329 -3.64 3.50 -17.77
N ASN A 330 -3.08 4.47 -17.03
CA ASN A 330 -1.64 4.54 -16.78
C ASN A 330 -1.16 3.39 -15.88
N ALA A 331 -1.94 3.00 -14.87
CA ALA A 331 -1.67 1.85 -14.03
C ALA A 331 -1.66 0.56 -14.86
N ALA A 332 -2.66 0.36 -15.73
CA ALA A 332 -2.70 -0.80 -16.62
C ALA A 332 -1.54 -0.83 -17.63
N ILE A 333 -1.16 0.32 -18.20
CA ILE A 333 0.03 0.44 -19.07
C ILE A 333 1.30 0.10 -18.31
N SER A 334 1.49 0.63 -17.11
CA SER A 334 2.70 0.41 -16.31
C SER A 334 2.81 -1.01 -15.75
N GLN A 335 1.68 -1.65 -15.44
CA GLN A 335 1.62 -3.05 -15.02
C GLN A 335 1.72 -4.02 -16.20
N LEU A 336 1.57 -3.53 -17.44
CA LEU A 336 1.52 -4.32 -18.68
C LEU A 336 0.51 -5.48 -18.60
N ASP A 337 -0.58 -5.27 -17.87
CA ASP A 337 -1.67 -6.22 -17.76
C ASP A 337 -2.69 -5.96 -18.87
N ILE A 338 -2.78 -6.90 -19.80
CA ILE A 338 -3.67 -6.79 -20.96
C ILE A 338 -5.15 -6.76 -20.58
N GLN A 339 -5.58 -7.46 -19.52
CA GLN A 339 -6.98 -7.48 -19.11
C GLN A 339 -7.38 -6.13 -18.52
N LEU A 340 -6.61 -5.63 -17.56
CA LEU A 340 -6.83 -4.30 -16.98
C LEU A 340 -6.76 -3.21 -18.06
N LEU A 341 -5.85 -3.33 -19.02
CA LEU A 341 -5.73 -2.36 -20.10
C LEU A 341 -6.94 -2.40 -21.05
N MET A 342 -7.44 -3.59 -21.38
CA MET A 342 -8.65 -3.76 -22.19
C MET A 342 -9.90 -3.21 -21.48
N GLU A 343 -10.06 -3.51 -20.19
CA GLU A 343 -11.17 -2.98 -19.38
C GLU A 343 -11.11 -1.45 -19.27
N ALA A 344 -9.93 -0.89 -19.00
CA ALA A 344 -9.74 0.55 -18.92
C ALA A 344 -10.00 1.24 -20.28
N ILE A 345 -9.55 0.67 -21.40
CA ILE A 345 -9.84 1.16 -22.74
C ILE A 345 -11.35 1.09 -23.02
N GLN A 346 -12.00 -0.03 -22.73
CA GLN A 346 -13.44 -0.21 -22.95
C GLN A 346 -14.26 0.78 -22.12
N GLN A 347 -13.88 1.00 -20.87
CA GLN A 347 -14.52 1.98 -20.00
C GLN A 347 -14.36 3.40 -20.56
N CYS A 348 -13.16 3.78 -21.00
CA CYS A 348 -12.93 5.08 -21.64
C CYS A 348 -13.72 5.23 -22.95
N GLU A 349 -13.81 4.18 -23.78
CA GLU A 349 -14.62 4.20 -25.00
C GLU A 349 -16.12 4.35 -24.70
N SER A 350 -16.61 3.68 -23.64
CA SER A 350 -18.00 3.81 -23.18
C SER A 350 -18.32 5.22 -22.66
N ASP A 351 -17.30 5.90 -22.13
CA ASP A 351 -17.37 7.28 -21.64
C ASP A 351 -17.11 8.32 -22.76
N GLY A 352 -16.99 7.87 -24.01
CA GLY A 352 -16.89 8.74 -25.19
C GLY A 352 -15.50 9.33 -25.42
N TRP A 353 -14.44 8.77 -24.84
CA TRP A 353 -13.08 9.26 -25.03
C TRP A 353 -12.68 9.21 -26.51
N PRO A 354 -12.06 10.28 -27.04
CA PRO A 354 -11.60 10.29 -28.42
C PRO A 354 -10.43 9.30 -28.59
N LYS A 355 -10.44 8.56 -29.71
CA LYS A 355 -9.38 7.58 -30.05
C LYS A 355 -7.96 8.17 -30.04
N ALA A 356 -7.83 9.48 -30.28
CA ALA A 356 -6.55 10.18 -30.19
C ALA A 356 -5.96 10.14 -28.77
N SER A 357 -6.80 10.32 -27.74
CA SER A 357 -6.39 10.25 -26.33
C SER A 357 -6.06 8.83 -25.88
N LEU A 358 -6.65 7.81 -26.52
CA LEU A 358 -6.39 6.39 -26.24
C LEU A 358 -5.22 5.80 -27.05
N ARG A 359 -4.57 6.59 -27.91
CA ARG A 359 -3.55 6.07 -28.84
C ARG A 359 -2.42 5.34 -28.13
N THR A 360 -1.91 5.90 -27.03
CA THR A 360 -0.81 5.31 -26.24
C THR A 360 -1.21 3.95 -25.64
N ALA A 361 -2.43 3.85 -25.08
CA ALA A 361 -2.95 2.60 -24.52
C ALA A 361 -3.18 1.54 -25.61
N LEU A 362 -3.73 1.92 -26.76
CA LEU A 362 -3.93 1.02 -27.89
C LEU A 362 -2.61 0.47 -28.44
N THR A 363 -1.57 1.32 -28.54
CA THR A 363 -0.23 0.86 -28.96
C THR A 363 0.40 -0.08 -27.94
N ALA A 364 0.22 0.18 -26.64
CA ALA A 364 0.69 -0.71 -25.58
C ALA A 364 -0.03 -2.07 -25.63
N ARG A 365 -1.35 -2.07 -25.84
CA ARG A 365 -2.14 -3.30 -26.01
C ARG A 365 -1.62 -4.15 -27.17
N GLU A 366 -1.40 -3.53 -28.34
CA GLU A 366 -0.91 -4.24 -29.52
C GLU A 366 0.48 -4.84 -29.30
N GLN A 367 1.38 -4.12 -28.61
CA GLN A 367 2.70 -4.64 -28.25
C GLN A 367 2.61 -5.85 -27.30
N ILE A 368 1.76 -5.79 -26.28
CA ILE A 368 1.56 -6.90 -25.35
C ILE A 368 0.95 -8.12 -26.08
N GLU A 369 -0.04 -7.91 -26.95
CA GLU A 369 -0.65 -8.97 -27.76
C GLU A 369 0.37 -9.67 -28.66
N GLN A 370 1.27 -8.92 -29.31
CA GLN A 370 2.34 -9.47 -30.13
C GLN A 370 3.31 -10.33 -29.31
N LEU A 371 3.68 -9.90 -28.11
CA LEU A 371 4.55 -10.66 -27.20
C LEU A 371 3.87 -11.94 -26.70
N LEU A 372 2.59 -11.86 -26.31
CA LEU A 372 1.82 -13.04 -25.89
C LEU A 372 1.64 -14.03 -27.05
N ALA A 373 1.45 -13.56 -28.28
CA ALA A 373 1.39 -14.42 -29.46
C ALA A 373 2.71 -15.16 -29.71
N LYS A 374 3.85 -14.49 -29.53
CA LYS A 374 5.18 -15.13 -29.59
C LYS A 374 5.34 -16.22 -28.51
N ILE A 375 4.91 -15.95 -27.26
CA ILE A 375 4.93 -16.94 -26.18
C ILE A 375 4.07 -18.15 -26.55
N ARG A 376 2.83 -17.95 -27.00
CA ARG A 376 1.94 -19.06 -27.39
C ARG A 376 2.53 -19.90 -28.53
N SER A 377 3.16 -19.26 -29.51
CA SER A 377 3.88 -19.96 -30.58
C SER A 377 5.04 -20.78 -30.03
N ALA A 378 5.87 -20.22 -29.14
CA ALA A 378 6.98 -20.93 -28.51
C ALA A 378 6.50 -22.12 -27.65
N LEU A 379 5.41 -21.94 -26.90
CA LEU A 379 4.77 -23.00 -26.12
C LEU A 379 4.22 -24.12 -26.99
N GLY A 380 3.73 -23.80 -28.19
CA GLY A 380 3.27 -24.80 -29.16
C GLY A 380 4.39 -25.62 -29.78
N GLN A 381 5.56 -25.01 -29.97
CA GLN A 381 6.73 -25.68 -30.56
C GLN A 381 7.53 -26.52 -29.56
N ALA A 382 7.34 -26.32 -28.25
CA ALA A 382 8.02 -27.05 -27.17
C ALA A 382 9.57 -26.98 -27.26
N ASP A 383 10.11 -25.94 -27.88
CA ASP A 383 11.55 -25.68 -27.98
C ASP A 383 12.00 -24.84 -26.77
N CYS A 384 12.87 -25.43 -25.94
CA CYS A 384 13.40 -24.77 -24.74
C CYS A 384 14.19 -23.50 -25.07
N HIS A 385 14.94 -23.48 -26.18
CA HIS A 385 15.75 -22.32 -26.58
C HIS A 385 14.87 -21.17 -27.08
N LEU A 386 13.83 -21.48 -27.84
CA LEU A 386 12.87 -20.48 -28.28
C LEU A 386 12.08 -19.91 -27.09
N LEU A 387 11.67 -20.76 -26.14
CA LEU A 387 11.03 -20.32 -24.90
C LEU A 387 11.96 -19.40 -24.09
N ASP A 388 13.24 -19.74 -23.93
CA ASP A 388 14.21 -18.89 -23.22
C ASP A 388 14.39 -17.53 -23.89
N SER A 389 14.50 -17.51 -25.22
CA SER A 389 14.62 -16.26 -25.97
C SER A 389 13.37 -15.37 -25.85
N VAL A 390 12.18 -15.97 -25.92
CA VAL A 390 10.92 -15.21 -25.84
C VAL A 390 10.65 -14.74 -24.41
N ILE A 391 10.94 -15.57 -23.40
CA ILE A 391 10.83 -15.16 -21.98
C ILE A 391 11.76 -13.97 -21.71
N ALA A 392 13.01 -14.01 -22.18
CA ALA A 392 13.95 -12.89 -22.02
C ALA A 392 13.49 -11.61 -22.76
N GLU A 393 12.92 -11.75 -23.96
CA GLU A 393 12.34 -10.62 -24.70
C GLU A 393 11.16 -9.99 -23.92
N CYS A 394 10.28 -10.82 -23.34
CA CYS A 394 9.14 -10.36 -22.55
C CYS A 394 9.54 -9.76 -21.20
N GLU A 395 10.55 -10.29 -20.53
CA GLU A 395 11.13 -9.71 -19.31
C GLU A 395 11.74 -8.34 -19.58
N LYS A 396 12.47 -8.20 -20.68
CA LYS A 396 13.02 -6.91 -21.11
C LYS A 396 11.93 -5.89 -21.45
N ALA A 397 10.79 -6.36 -21.95
CA ALA A 397 9.60 -5.55 -22.19
C ALA A 397 8.81 -5.24 -20.91
N GLY A 398 9.13 -5.88 -19.78
CA GLY A 398 8.51 -5.64 -18.47
C GLY A 398 7.23 -6.45 -18.21
N LEU A 399 6.91 -7.48 -19.00
CA LEU A 399 5.68 -8.25 -18.78
C LEU A 399 5.61 -8.83 -17.35
N PRO A 400 4.44 -8.78 -16.71
CA PRO A 400 4.28 -9.27 -15.35
C PRO A 400 4.51 -10.78 -15.27
N GLU A 401 5.06 -11.22 -14.14
CA GLU A 401 5.47 -12.61 -13.92
C GLU A 401 4.31 -13.61 -14.06
N GLY A 402 3.08 -13.19 -13.76
CA GLY A 402 1.87 -14.00 -13.96
C GLY A 402 1.67 -14.46 -15.40
N SER A 403 1.97 -13.60 -16.38
CA SER A 403 1.87 -13.94 -17.81
C SER A 403 3.02 -14.84 -18.31
N LEU A 404 4.15 -14.86 -17.59
CA LEU A 404 5.33 -15.68 -17.92
C LEU A 404 5.36 -17.02 -17.17
N ARG A 405 4.54 -17.16 -16.13
CA ARG A 405 4.53 -18.32 -15.24
C ARG A 405 4.30 -19.63 -15.98
N GLU A 406 3.26 -19.71 -16.82
CA GLU A 406 2.96 -20.92 -17.60
C GLU A 406 4.15 -21.29 -18.51
N ALA A 407 4.79 -20.29 -19.11
CA ALA A 407 5.94 -20.52 -19.98
C ALA A 407 7.18 -21.02 -19.24
N ARG A 408 7.46 -20.48 -18.05
CA ARG A 408 8.56 -20.94 -17.19
C ARG A 408 8.30 -22.33 -16.61
N GLU A 409 7.08 -22.60 -16.14
CA GLU A 409 6.70 -23.93 -15.63
C GLU A 409 6.84 -24.99 -16.73
N LYS A 410 6.38 -24.68 -17.96
CA LYS A 410 6.55 -25.58 -19.11
C LYS A 410 8.02 -25.75 -19.50
N ARG A 411 8.81 -24.66 -19.51
CA ARG A 411 10.26 -24.72 -19.76
C ARG A 411 11.00 -25.56 -18.72
N GLN A 412 10.65 -25.41 -17.44
CA GLN A 412 11.24 -26.20 -16.35
C GLN A 412 10.85 -27.68 -16.47
N ALA A 413 9.59 -27.98 -16.80
CA ALA A 413 9.14 -29.35 -17.04
C ALA A 413 9.88 -30.01 -18.22
N LEU A 414 10.07 -29.26 -19.32
CA LEU A 414 10.84 -29.75 -20.47
C LEU A 414 12.32 -29.98 -20.10
N ALA A 415 12.94 -29.07 -19.35
CA ALA A 415 14.32 -29.21 -18.89
C ALA A 415 14.51 -30.39 -17.93
N SER A 416 13.60 -30.58 -16.96
CA SER A 416 13.65 -31.74 -16.06
C SER A 416 13.48 -33.05 -16.81
N LEU A 417 12.64 -33.05 -17.86
CA LEU A 417 12.38 -34.22 -18.67
C LEU A 417 13.57 -34.55 -19.59
N GLN A 418 14.25 -33.54 -20.15
CA GLN A 418 15.55 -33.73 -20.83
C GLN A 418 16.63 -34.28 -19.89
N GLN A 419 16.69 -33.79 -18.65
CA GLN A 419 17.64 -34.28 -17.65
C GLN A 419 17.32 -35.73 -17.22
N ALA A 420 16.04 -36.04 -17.00
CA ALA A 420 15.59 -37.40 -16.69
C ALA A 420 15.88 -38.36 -17.86
N LEU A 421 15.71 -37.91 -19.09
CA LEU A 421 16.02 -38.70 -20.29
C LEU A 421 17.52 -38.99 -20.38
N HIS A 422 18.36 -38.00 -20.07
CA HIS A 422 19.81 -38.19 -20.05
C HIS A 422 20.23 -39.16 -18.93
N ALA A 423 19.69 -38.98 -17.71
CA ALA A 423 19.95 -39.88 -16.59
C ALA A 423 19.49 -41.32 -16.87
N ALA A 424 18.33 -41.51 -17.51
CA ALA A 424 17.84 -42.83 -17.91
C ALA A 424 18.74 -43.48 -18.98
N MET A 425 19.25 -42.68 -19.94
CA MET A 425 20.21 -43.15 -20.94
C MET A 425 21.55 -43.56 -20.32
N GLU A 426 22.04 -42.81 -19.31
CA GLU A 426 23.27 -43.15 -18.58
C GLU A 426 23.10 -44.39 -17.70
N ALA A 427 21.96 -44.50 -17.00
CA ALA A 427 21.64 -45.64 -16.14
C ALA A 427 21.38 -46.93 -16.94
N LYS A 428 21.04 -46.80 -18.24
CA LYS A 428 20.66 -47.92 -19.13
C LYS A 428 19.56 -48.80 -18.53
N ASP A 429 18.68 -48.16 -17.75
CA ASP A 429 17.52 -48.77 -17.13
C ASP A 429 16.39 -48.78 -18.15
N LEU A 430 15.98 -49.97 -18.58
CA LEU A 430 15.06 -50.12 -19.70
C LEU A 430 13.65 -49.61 -19.36
N ASP A 431 13.25 -49.74 -18.10
CA ASP A 431 11.94 -49.34 -17.60
C ASP A 431 11.87 -47.82 -17.47
N GLN A 432 12.88 -47.21 -16.85
CA GLN A 432 13.00 -45.76 -16.75
C GLN A 432 13.14 -45.11 -18.13
N LEU A 433 13.93 -45.70 -19.03
CA LEU A 433 14.10 -45.19 -20.39
C LEU A 433 12.78 -45.26 -21.17
N HIS A 434 11.98 -46.33 -21.00
CA HIS A 434 10.67 -46.44 -21.63
C HIS A 434 9.67 -45.41 -21.08
N GLU A 435 9.59 -45.26 -19.76
CA GLU A 435 8.72 -44.30 -19.08
C GLU A 435 9.02 -42.87 -19.54
N VAL A 436 10.29 -42.44 -19.45
CA VAL A 436 10.68 -41.08 -19.84
C VAL A 436 10.52 -40.83 -21.34
N ILE A 437 10.69 -41.83 -22.21
CA ILE A 437 10.37 -41.70 -23.65
C ILE A 437 8.86 -41.49 -23.86
N MET A 438 8.00 -42.20 -23.12
CA MET A 438 6.55 -42.04 -23.23
C MET A 438 6.11 -40.65 -22.74
N GLU A 439 6.68 -40.17 -21.64
CA GLU A 439 6.46 -38.80 -21.16
C GLU A 439 6.98 -37.77 -22.17
N SER A 440 8.18 -37.98 -22.75
CA SER A 440 8.74 -37.12 -23.81
C SER A 440 7.81 -37.00 -25.02
N LYS A 441 7.22 -38.12 -25.45
CA LYS A 441 6.26 -38.17 -26.56
C LYS A 441 4.95 -37.48 -26.20
N ALA A 442 4.45 -37.65 -24.98
CA ALA A 442 3.23 -36.99 -24.53
C ALA A 442 3.36 -35.45 -24.56
N VAL A 443 4.57 -34.93 -24.32
CA VAL A 443 4.86 -33.49 -24.35
C VAL A 443 5.32 -33.00 -25.75
N ASN A 444 5.33 -33.87 -26.76
CA ASN A 444 5.80 -33.58 -28.12
C ASN A 444 7.24 -33.06 -28.18
N LEU A 445 8.13 -33.56 -27.32
CA LEU A 445 9.55 -33.21 -27.36
C LEU A 445 10.21 -33.85 -28.61
N HIS A 446 10.37 -33.06 -29.68
CA HIS A 446 11.01 -33.49 -30.94
C HIS A 446 12.51 -33.21 -30.91
N ASP A 447 13.22 -33.84 -29.97
CA ASP A 447 14.65 -33.66 -29.77
C ASP A 447 15.42 -34.90 -30.26
N ASP A 448 16.60 -34.67 -30.85
CA ASP A 448 17.57 -35.71 -31.23
C ASP A 448 17.95 -36.59 -30.03
N THR A 449 17.81 -36.08 -28.80
CA THR A 449 17.97 -36.86 -27.57
C THR A 449 16.93 -37.98 -27.44
N VAL A 450 15.66 -37.74 -27.78
CA VAL A 450 14.58 -38.74 -27.72
C VAL A 450 14.80 -39.82 -28.77
N ALA A 451 15.23 -39.44 -29.98
CA ALA A 451 15.56 -40.40 -31.03
C ALA A 451 16.71 -41.34 -30.61
N ARG A 452 17.76 -40.77 -29.97
CA ARG A 452 18.88 -41.56 -29.41
C ARG A 452 18.44 -42.47 -28.26
N ALA A 453 17.55 -41.99 -27.38
CA ALA A 453 17.00 -42.78 -26.29
C ALA A 453 16.17 -43.97 -26.81
N ILE A 454 15.35 -43.78 -27.85
CA ILE A 454 14.58 -44.86 -28.50
C ILE A 454 15.53 -45.92 -29.08
N ALA A 455 16.56 -45.50 -29.83
CA ALA A 455 17.53 -46.42 -30.40
C ALA A 455 18.29 -47.22 -29.31
N MET A 456 18.66 -46.57 -28.21
CA MET A 456 19.28 -47.23 -27.06
C MET A 456 18.34 -48.26 -26.41
N ARG A 457 17.08 -47.89 -26.17
CA ARG A 457 16.05 -48.78 -25.59
C ARG A 457 15.89 -50.03 -26.44
N ASP A 458 15.75 -49.88 -27.75
CA ASP A 458 15.51 -51.00 -28.66
C ASP A 458 16.72 -51.95 -28.68
N HIS A 459 17.95 -51.41 -28.67
CA HIS A 459 19.16 -52.21 -28.56
C HIS A 459 19.25 -53.00 -27.25
N LEU A 460 18.95 -52.35 -26.10
CA LEU A 460 18.95 -53.01 -24.79
C LEU A 460 17.86 -54.09 -24.70
N HIS A 461 16.69 -53.84 -25.30
CA HIS A 461 15.58 -54.80 -25.30
C HIS A 461 15.92 -56.07 -26.09
N ASP A 462 16.63 -55.94 -27.21
CA ASP A 462 17.08 -57.09 -27.99
C ASP A 462 18.11 -57.94 -27.23
N LEU A 463 18.99 -57.31 -26.44
CA LEU A 463 19.93 -58.02 -25.57
C LEU A 463 19.22 -58.79 -24.45
N VAL A 464 18.26 -58.16 -23.76
CA VAL A 464 17.47 -58.83 -22.71
C VAL A 464 16.66 -59.99 -23.30
N ARG A 465 16.01 -59.79 -24.46
CA ARG A 465 15.30 -60.86 -25.17
C ARG A 465 16.22 -62.03 -25.52
N HIS A 466 17.47 -61.75 -25.92
CA HIS A 466 18.45 -62.81 -26.21
C HIS A 466 18.80 -63.62 -24.95
N VAL A 467 19.03 -62.97 -23.81
CA VAL A 467 19.28 -63.65 -22.53
C VAL A 467 18.08 -64.51 -22.11
N SER A 468 16.85 -63.96 -22.16
CA SER A 468 15.64 -64.73 -21.82
C SER A 468 15.49 -65.97 -22.69
N LYS A 469 15.77 -65.87 -24.00
CA LYS A 469 15.73 -67.02 -24.91
C LYS A 469 16.78 -68.07 -24.53
N THR A 470 18.02 -67.67 -24.23
CA THR A 470 19.07 -68.61 -23.80
C THR A 470 18.78 -69.25 -22.44
N MET A 471 18.06 -68.56 -21.55
CA MET A 471 17.58 -69.14 -20.29
C MET A 471 16.52 -70.22 -20.54
N GLU A 472 15.63 -70.02 -21.52
CA GLU A 472 14.62 -71.01 -21.90
C GLU A 472 15.24 -72.26 -22.56
N ASP A 473 16.30 -72.05 -23.35
CA ASP A 473 17.01 -73.12 -24.08
C ASP A 473 17.87 -74.02 -23.15
N GLY A 474 18.19 -73.55 -21.93
CA GLY A 474 18.86 -74.36 -20.89
C GLY A 474 20.31 -74.73 -21.18
N ASP A 475 20.90 -74.14 -22.22
CA ASP A 475 22.30 -74.34 -22.63
C ASP A 475 23.23 -73.44 -21.80
N VAL A 476 24.08 -74.08 -20.99
CA VAL A 476 25.00 -73.43 -20.06
C VAL A 476 26.00 -72.53 -20.78
N ASP A 477 26.50 -72.95 -21.95
CA ASP A 477 27.54 -72.23 -22.70
C ASP A 477 26.96 -71.00 -23.40
N LEU A 478 25.76 -71.14 -23.99
CA LEU A 478 25.06 -70.03 -24.64
C LEU A 478 24.56 -68.99 -23.62
N LEU A 479 24.14 -69.43 -22.44
CA LEU A 479 23.71 -68.55 -21.35
C LEU A 479 24.88 -67.74 -20.78
N GLU A 480 26.06 -68.33 -20.65
CA GLU A 480 27.27 -67.64 -20.19
C GLU A 480 27.71 -66.54 -21.19
N GLU A 481 27.70 -66.84 -22.50
CA GLU A 481 28.02 -65.87 -23.56
C GLU A 481 26.97 -64.74 -23.64
N ALA A 482 25.68 -65.05 -23.47
CA ALA A 482 24.62 -64.04 -23.45
C ALA A 482 24.76 -63.09 -22.24
N ILE A 483 25.06 -63.61 -21.05
CA ILE A 483 25.35 -62.81 -19.85
C ILE A 483 26.56 -61.90 -20.07
N LYS A 484 27.61 -62.39 -20.71
CA LYS A 484 28.82 -61.62 -21.02
C LYS A 484 28.54 -60.45 -21.97
N ARG A 485 27.73 -60.66 -23.01
CA ARG A 485 27.32 -59.59 -23.94
C ARG A 485 26.50 -58.51 -23.24
N CYS A 486 25.61 -58.89 -22.32
CA CYS A 486 24.85 -57.92 -21.53
C CYS A 486 25.75 -57.09 -20.59
N GLN A 487 26.77 -57.71 -19.99
CA GLN A 487 27.76 -57.00 -19.16
C GLN A 487 28.60 -56.03 -19.98
N GLN A 488 29.02 -56.42 -21.19
CA GLN A 488 29.77 -55.55 -22.11
C GLN A 488 28.93 -54.35 -22.57
N ALA A 489 27.62 -54.53 -22.75
CA ALA A 489 26.68 -53.44 -23.03
C ALA A 489 26.42 -52.53 -21.81
N GLY A 490 26.88 -52.90 -20.61
CA GLY A 490 26.69 -52.16 -19.37
C GLY A 490 25.25 -52.21 -18.85
N LEU A 491 24.52 -53.30 -19.11
CA LEU A 491 23.19 -53.50 -18.54
C LEU A 491 23.28 -53.64 -17.01
N PRO A 492 22.34 -53.04 -16.25
CA PRO A 492 22.25 -53.24 -14.81
C PRO A 492 22.16 -54.71 -14.42
N ALA A 493 22.82 -55.10 -13.33
CA ALA A 493 22.96 -56.50 -12.89
C ALA A 493 21.61 -57.22 -12.78
N ARG A 494 20.54 -56.52 -12.37
CA ARG A 494 19.18 -57.06 -12.23
C ARG A 494 18.65 -57.77 -13.48
N TYR A 495 19.05 -57.35 -14.68
CA TYR A 495 18.65 -57.98 -15.94
C TYR A 495 19.45 -59.26 -16.24
N THR A 496 20.58 -59.45 -15.57
CA THR A 496 21.45 -60.63 -15.69
C THR A 496 21.42 -61.54 -14.47
N ASP A 497 20.88 -61.10 -13.33
CA ASP A 497 20.89 -61.85 -12.07
C ASP A 497 20.00 -63.10 -12.13
N ALA A 498 18.83 -63.01 -12.78
CA ALA A 498 17.99 -64.18 -13.04
C ALA A 498 18.71 -65.20 -13.93
N ALA A 499 19.46 -64.73 -14.93
CA ALA A 499 20.27 -65.58 -15.81
C ALA A 499 21.45 -66.21 -15.06
N ARG A 500 22.13 -65.46 -14.18
CA ARG A 500 23.23 -65.97 -13.33
C ARG A 500 22.75 -66.99 -12.32
N THR A 501 21.63 -66.72 -11.63
CA THR A 501 21.05 -67.69 -10.69
C THR A 501 20.63 -68.97 -11.42
N THR A 502 20.09 -68.85 -12.65
CA THR A 502 19.78 -70.02 -13.50
C THR A 502 21.05 -70.76 -13.93
N LEU A 503 22.13 -70.05 -14.27
CA LEU A 503 23.42 -70.66 -14.60
C LEU A 503 23.99 -71.42 -13.38
N GLU A 504 23.96 -70.82 -12.20
CA GLU A 504 24.43 -71.45 -10.96
C GLU A 504 23.58 -72.67 -10.56
N THR A 505 22.25 -72.61 -10.74
CA THR A 505 21.39 -73.75 -10.45
C THR A 505 21.65 -74.90 -11.43
N LEU A 506 21.79 -74.61 -12.73
CA LEU A 506 22.15 -75.62 -13.73
C LEU A 506 23.50 -76.27 -13.42
N GLN A 507 24.52 -75.49 -13.06
CA GLN A 507 25.83 -76.01 -12.66
C GLN A 507 25.78 -76.88 -11.40
N LYS A 508 25.00 -76.46 -10.38
CA LYS A 508 24.78 -77.25 -9.16
C LYS A 508 24.06 -78.57 -9.44
N LEU A 509 23.06 -78.55 -10.32
CA LEU A 509 22.30 -79.74 -10.72
C LEU A 509 23.19 -80.74 -11.48
N LEU A 510 24.04 -80.27 -12.39
CA LEU A 510 25.00 -81.13 -13.09
C LEU A 510 26.02 -81.75 -12.12
N ALA A 511 26.53 -80.98 -11.17
CA ALA A 511 27.43 -81.50 -10.13
C ALA A 511 26.74 -82.53 -9.22
N ALA A 512 25.47 -82.30 -8.87
CA ALA A 512 24.67 -83.22 -8.07
C ALA A 512 24.37 -84.54 -8.83
N LEU A 513 24.05 -84.46 -10.13
CA LEU A 513 23.86 -85.61 -10.99
C LEU A 513 25.13 -86.48 -11.08
N GLN A 514 26.29 -85.83 -11.20
CA GLN A 514 27.58 -86.53 -11.24
C GLN A 514 27.91 -87.21 -9.90
N ALA A 515 27.61 -86.56 -8.77
CA ALA A 515 27.76 -87.18 -7.45
C ALA A 515 26.78 -88.35 -7.25
N ALA A 516 25.54 -88.23 -7.75
CA ALA A 516 24.53 -89.28 -7.69
C ALA A 516 24.96 -90.52 -8.49
N LEU A 517 25.50 -90.32 -9.70
CA LEU A 517 26.08 -91.37 -10.55
C LEU A 517 27.17 -92.18 -9.84
N VAL A 518 28.09 -91.50 -9.14
CA VAL A 518 29.15 -92.15 -8.38
C VAL A 518 28.61 -92.94 -7.18
N SER A 519 27.60 -92.40 -6.49
CA SER A 519 27.03 -93.03 -5.30
C SER A 519 26.13 -94.24 -5.59
N ARG A 520 25.61 -94.36 -6.82
CA ARG A 520 24.64 -95.39 -7.25
C ARG A 520 23.40 -95.51 -6.36
N ASP A 521 23.10 -94.48 -5.58
CA ASP A 521 21.89 -94.40 -4.76
C ASP A 521 20.70 -94.08 -5.66
N LEU A 522 19.76 -95.02 -5.77
CA LEU A 522 18.59 -94.90 -6.64
C LEU A 522 17.75 -93.64 -6.33
N ILE A 523 17.65 -93.25 -5.06
CA ILE A 523 16.84 -92.10 -4.66
C ILE A 523 17.53 -90.82 -5.12
N ARG A 524 18.83 -90.70 -4.87
CA ARG A 524 19.63 -89.55 -5.33
C ARG A 524 19.71 -89.49 -6.85
N LEU A 525 19.87 -90.63 -7.51
CA LEU A 525 19.96 -90.70 -8.97
C LEU A 525 18.61 -90.35 -9.63
N THR A 526 17.50 -90.87 -9.12
CA THR A 526 16.16 -90.53 -9.62
C THR A 526 15.80 -89.08 -9.32
N GLY A 527 16.15 -88.60 -8.12
CA GLY A 527 16.01 -87.21 -7.71
C GLY A 527 16.78 -86.29 -8.65
N SER A 528 18.10 -86.48 -8.78
CA SER A 528 18.93 -85.64 -9.64
C SER A 528 18.55 -85.71 -11.12
N ILE A 529 18.13 -86.87 -11.66
CA ILE A 529 17.62 -86.96 -13.04
C ILE A 529 16.31 -86.19 -13.18
N SER A 530 15.37 -86.34 -12.23
CA SER A 530 14.11 -85.61 -12.23
C SER A 530 14.35 -84.10 -12.10
N ASP A 531 15.22 -83.67 -11.20
CA ASP A 531 15.57 -82.26 -10.98
C ASP A 531 16.22 -81.67 -12.24
N CYS A 532 17.10 -82.43 -12.92
CA CYS A 532 17.69 -82.01 -14.19
C CYS A 532 16.66 -81.98 -15.34
N GLN A 533 15.72 -82.92 -15.40
CA GLN A 533 14.62 -82.93 -16.38
C GLN A 533 13.64 -81.79 -16.16
N GLN A 534 13.33 -81.48 -14.89
CA GLN A 534 12.51 -80.32 -14.52
C GLN A 534 13.21 -79.01 -14.86
N ALA A 535 14.54 -78.96 -14.73
CA ALA A 535 15.37 -77.85 -15.18
C ALA A 535 15.61 -77.82 -16.71
N LYS A 536 14.96 -78.71 -17.47
CA LYS A 536 15.05 -78.84 -18.94
C LYS A 536 16.48 -79.01 -19.47
N ILE A 537 17.38 -79.61 -18.68
CA ILE A 537 18.74 -79.90 -19.13
C ILE A 537 18.67 -80.82 -20.36
N PRO A 538 19.39 -80.51 -21.46
CA PRO A 538 19.35 -81.31 -22.67
C PRO A 538 19.65 -82.79 -22.41
N LEU A 539 18.86 -83.67 -23.06
CA LEU A 539 18.91 -85.13 -22.90
C LEU A 539 20.32 -85.77 -23.00
N PRO A 540 21.28 -85.27 -23.81
CA PRO A 540 22.62 -85.85 -23.88
C PRO A 540 23.37 -85.88 -22.54
N TYR A 541 23.11 -84.93 -21.64
CA TYR A 541 23.73 -84.88 -20.31
C TYR A 541 23.12 -85.88 -19.31
N LEU A 542 21.95 -86.47 -19.62
CA LEU A 542 21.17 -87.29 -18.70
C LEU A 542 21.20 -88.80 -19.02
N GLN A 543 21.64 -89.18 -20.22
CA GLN A 543 21.50 -90.55 -20.71
C GLN A 543 22.23 -91.59 -19.85
N GLU A 544 23.47 -91.30 -19.42
CA GLU A 544 24.28 -92.20 -18.59
C GLU A 544 23.64 -92.45 -17.20
N ALA A 545 22.98 -91.43 -16.65
CA ALA A 545 22.27 -91.54 -15.38
C ALA A 545 20.97 -92.35 -15.50
N ILE A 546 20.25 -92.20 -16.61
CA ILE A 546 19.01 -92.95 -16.88
C ILE A 546 19.29 -94.46 -16.97
N ASP A 547 20.36 -94.85 -17.68
CA ASP A 547 20.73 -96.26 -17.86
C ASP A 547 21.15 -96.89 -16.52
N THR A 548 21.88 -96.15 -15.69
CA THR A 548 22.29 -96.58 -14.34
C THR A 548 21.08 -96.74 -13.40
N ARG A 549 20.06 -95.88 -13.52
CA ARG A 549 18.82 -95.94 -12.72
C ARG A 549 18.03 -97.22 -12.96
N GLN A 550 17.84 -97.59 -14.23
CA GLN A 550 17.00 -98.73 -14.62
C GLN A 550 17.54 -100.04 -14.05
N HIS A 551 18.86 -100.21 -14.01
CA HIS A 551 19.47 -101.44 -13.51
C HIS A 551 19.37 -101.58 -11.99
N VAL A 552 19.57 -100.48 -11.24
CA VAL A 552 19.44 -100.48 -9.77
C VAL A 552 17.98 -100.73 -9.34
N GLN A 553 17.01 -100.24 -10.10
CA GLN A 553 15.59 -100.42 -9.81
C GLN A 553 15.14 -101.88 -9.93
N GLY A 554 15.62 -102.62 -10.93
CA GLY A 554 15.29 -104.05 -11.09
C GLY A 554 15.71 -104.94 -9.92
N LEU A 555 16.78 -104.59 -9.20
CA LEU A 555 17.24 -105.34 -8.01
C LEU A 555 16.39 -105.02 -6.77
N ARG A 556 15.89 -103.78 -6.65
CA ARG A 556 15.01 -103.36 -5.54
C ARG A 556 13.65 -104.06 -5.59
N ASP A 557 13.09 -104.27 -6.78
CA ASP A 557 11.79 -104.92 -6.97
C ASP A 557 11.80 -106.42 -6.58
N VAL A 558 12.98 -107.05 -6.55
CA VAL A 558 13.15 -108.43 -6.05
C VAL A 558 13.19 -108.44 -4.51
N LEU A 559 13.79 -107.44 -3.88
CA LEU A 559 13.84 -107.28 -2.43
C LEU A 559 12.47 -106.93 -1.84
N GLN A 560 11.72 -106.03 -2.49
CA GLN A 560 10.40 -105.60 -2.00
C GLN A 560 9.38 -106.76 -1.96
N ARG A 561 9.36 -107.61 -3.00
CA ARG A 561 8.46 -108.78 -3.04
C ARG A 561 8.72 -109.77 -1.91
N ALA A 562 9.95 -109.85 -1.40
CA ALA A 562 10.28 -110.69 -0.25
C ALA A 562 9.77 -110.09 1.08
N CYS A 563 9.78 -108.75 1.21
CA CYS A 563 9.25 -108.05 2.38
C CYS A 563 7.72 -108.11 2.47
N ASP A 564 7.02 -108.02 1.33
CA ASP A 564 5.55 -107.95 1.30
C ASP A 564 4.88 -109.27 1.75
N VAL A 565 5.53 -110.42 1.53
CA VAL A 565 5.05 -111.73 2.01
C VAL A 565 5.22 -111.88 3.54
N ARG A 566 5.96 -110.96 4.20
CA ARG A 566 6.27 -110.94 5.65
C ARG A 566 6.74 -112.28 6.23
N ASP A 567 7.35 -113.09 5.37
CA ASP A 567 8.03 -114.33 5.72
C ASP A 567 9.51 -114.03 5.98
N VAL A 568 9.94 -114.34 7.20
CA VAL A 568 11.31 -114.09 7.67
C VAL A 568 12.35 -114.82 6.81
N GLN A 569 12.02 -115.96 6.18
CA GLN A 569 12.95 -116.71 5.32
C GLN A 569 13.08 -116.17 3.88
N ALA A 570 12.02 -115.58 3.32
CA ALA A 570 12.06 -115.00 1.97
C ALA A 570 12.94 -113.75 1.91
N ILE A 571 12.95 -112.97 3.00
CA ILE A 571 13.72 -111.74 3.18
C ILE A 571 15.24 -112.00 3.13
N ASP A 572 15.73 -113.11 3.70
CA ASP A 572 17.17 -113.39 3.78
C ASP A 572 17.81 -113.70 2.40
N ASN A 573 17.06 -114.31 1.48
CA ASN A 573 17.57 -114.66 0.14
C ASN A 573 17.71 -113.43 -0.78
N ALA A 574 16.78 -112.48 -0.71
CA ALA A 574 16.83 -111.27 -1.54
C ALA A 574 17.91 -110.28 -1.09
N VAL A 575 18.27 -110.30 0.19
CA VAL A 575 19.38 -109.51 0.76
C VAL A 575 20.75 -109.95 0.21
N GLN A 576 20.98 -111.25 -0.03
CA GLN A 576 22.26 -111.72 -0.58
C GLN A 576 22.48 -111.28 -2.04
N ALA A 577 21.44 -111.25 -2.87
CA ALA A 577 21.52 -110.79 -4.25
C ALA A 577 21.91 -109.30 -4.36
N CYS A 578 21.43 -108.46 -3.45
CA CYS A 578 21.75 -107.02 -3.43
C CYS A 578 23.22 -106.74 -3.06
N LYS A 579 23.84 -107.57 -2.22
CA LYS A 579 25.26 -107.41 -1.84
C LYS A 579 26.23 -107.69 -2.99
N ALA A 580 25.89 -108.65 -3.86
CA ALA A 580 26.76 -109.04 -4.98
C ALA A 580 26.92 -107.95 -6.05
N TYR A 581 25.93 -107.05 -6.19
CA TYR A 581 25.95 -105.95 -7.17
C TYR A 581 26.59 -104.64 -6.62
N GLY A 582 27.05 -104.65 -5.36
CA GLY A 582 27.67 -103.48 -4.74
C GLY A 582 26.68 -102.36 -4.38
N LEU A 583 25.40 -102.71 -4.14
CA LEU A 583 24.42 -101.74 -3.65
C LEU A 583 24.78 -101.30 -2.22
N PRO A 584 24.67 -100.00 -1.90
CA PRO A 584 24.96 -99.50 -0.55
C PRO A 584 24.10 -100.21 0.51
N GLY A 585 24.69 -100.43 1.70
CA GLY A 585 24.12 -101.25 2.79
C GLY A 585 22.66 -100.94 3.15
N ASN A 586 22.30 -99.67 3.03
CA ASN A 586 21.01 -99.07 3.34
C ASN A 586 19.86 -99.71 2.54
N SER A 587 20.13 -100.18 1.32
CA SER A 587 19.11 -100.68 0.39
C SER A 587 18.52 -102.03 0.80
N TRP A 588 19.19 -102.80 1.66
CA TRP A 588 18.74 -104.09 2.18
C TRP A 588 18.59 -104.12 3.70
N GLU A 589 18.90 -103.01 4.38
CA GLU A 589 18.66 -102.81 5.80
C GLU A 589 17.17 -102.64 6.15
N GLU A 590 16.35 -102.06 5.26
CA GLU A 590 14.89 -101.97 5.45
C GLU A 590 14.23 -103.36 5.54
N ALA A 591 14.68 -104.31 4.73
CA ALA A 591 14.21 -105.69 4.78
C ALA A 591 14.57 -106.38 6.11
N LEU A 592 15.78 -106.09 6.63
CA LEU A 592 16.21 -106.50 7.97
C LEU A 592 15.49 -105.75 9.09
N ALA A 593 15.03 -104.52 8.86
CA ALA A 593 14.27 -103.71 9.80
C ALA A 593 12.83 -104.22 9.94
N VAL A 594 12.15 -104.60 8.84
CA VAL A 594 10.82 -105.25 8.87
C VAL A 594 10.86 -106.52 9.72
N ARG A 595 11.96 -107.29 9.63
CA ARG A 595 12.21 -108.46 10.49
C ARG A 595 12.30 -108.10 11.98
N ARG A 596 13.02 -107.02 12.32
CA ARG A 596 13.17 -106.54 13.71
C ARG A 596 11.88 -105.90 14.24
N GLN A 597 11.14 -105.20 13.39
CA GLN A 597 9.90 -104.51 13.74
C GLN A 597 8.80 -105.50 14.13
N LEU A 598 8.64 -106.62 13.41
CA LEU A 598 7.71 -107.70 13.78
C LEU A 598 8.00 -108.30 15.17
N GLN A 599 9.27 -108.39 15.58
CA GLN A 599 9.64 -108.83 16.93
C GLN A 599 9.48 -107.73 18.00
N ALA A 600 9.65 -106.45 17.63
CA ALA A 600 9.56 -105.33 18.55
C ALA A 600 8.12 -104.96 18.94
N SER A 601 7.15 -104.99 18.01
CA SER A 601 5.75 -104.61 18.29
C SER A 601 5.12 -105.50 19.37
N LEU A 602 5.45 -106.80 19.39
CA LEU A 602 4.98 -107.75 20.41
C LEU A 602 5.54 -107.46 21.82
N SER A 603 6.70 -106.80 21.93
CA SER A 603 7.29 -106.42 23.22
C SER A 603 6.73 -105.10 23.76
N LYS A 604 6.36 -104.15 22.88
CA LYS A 604 5.80 -102.84 23.26
C LYS A 604 4.37 -102.94 23.79
N LEU A 605 3.53 -103.81 23.23
CA LEU A 605 2.15 -104.03 23.71
C LEU A 605 2.12 -104.51 25.17
N ARG A 606 3.11 -105.31 25.59
CA ARG A 606 3.22 -105.81 26.97
C ARG A 606 3.64 -104.72 27.97
N LEU A 607 4.55 -103.82 27.60
CA LEU A 607 5.01 -102.74 28.47
C LEU A 607 3.96 -101.64 28.68
N ALA A 608 3.15 -101.33 27.65
CA ALA A 608 2.12 -100.29 27.75
C ALA A 608 0.93 -100.69 28.65
N VAL A 609 0.59 -101.99 28.70
CA VAL A 609 -0.46 -102.51 29.58
C VAL A 609 -0.07 -102.41 31.06
N ASP A 610 1.21 -102.57 31.39
CA ASP A 610 1.70 -102.49 32.77
C ASP A 610 1.91 -101.04 33.27
N GLY A 611 2.12 -100.08 32.35
CA GLY A 611 2.43 -98.67 32.68
C GLY A 611 1.23 -97.75 32.95
N LYS A 612 0.00 -98.16 32.60
CA LYS A 612 -1.24 -97.35 32.74
C LYS A 612 -1.12 -95.91 32.20
N ASP A 613 -0.47 -95.74 31.06
CA ASP A 613 -0.36 -94.47 30.32
C ASP A 613 -1.36 -94.49 29.16
N VAL A 614 -2.29 -93.52 29.12
CA VAL A 614 -3.41 -93.50 28.17
C VAL A 614 -2.92 -93.37 26.72
N GLU A 615 -1.92 -92.52 26.48
CA GLU A 615 -1.42 -92.24 25.14
C GLU A 615 -0.50 -93.38 24.65
N ALA A 616 0.35 -93.91 25.54
CA ALA A 616 1.23 -95.03 25.21
C ALA A 616 0.45 -96.34 24.96
N LEU A 617 -0.66 -96.57 25.68
CA LEU A 617 -1.55 -97.72 25.48
C LEU A 617 -2.32 -97.61 24.16
N ASP A 618 -2.78 -96.42 23.76
CA ASP A 618 -3.48 -96.21 22.49
C ASP A 618 -2.55 -96.34 21.27
N ALA A 619 -1.31 -95.85 21.39
CA ALA A 619 -0.28 -95.99 20.37
C ALA A 619 0.12 -97.47 20.17
N ALA A 620 0.34 -98.22 21.26
CA ALA A 620 0.72 -99.64 21.19
C ALA A 620 -0.38 -100.54 20.59
N ILE A 621 -1.66 -100.24 20.84
CA ILE A 621 -2.81 -100.95 20.25
C ILE A 621 -2.89 -100.70 18.74
N LYS A 622 -2.73 -99.44 18.29
CA LYS A 622 -2.69 -99.11 16.85
C LYS A 622 -1.49 -99.75 16.14
N ASP A 623 -0.31 -99.72 16.75
CA ASP A 623 0.91 -100.31 16.18
C ASP A 623 0.79 -101.83 15.95
N CYS A 624 0.10 -102.55 16.85
CA CYS A 624 -0.14 -103.99 16.70
C CYS A 624 -1.23 -104.33 15.67
N GLN A 625 -2.25 -103.48 15.53
CA GLN A 625 -3.28 -103.61 14.48
C GLN A 625 -2.70 -103.38 13.07
N LEU A 626 -1.83 -102.39 12.92
CA LEU A 626 -1.15 -102.08 11.66
C LEU A 626 -0.12 -103.15 11.26
N ALA A 627 0.43 -103.89 12.23
CA ALA A 627 1.37 -104.99 11.99
C ALA A 627 0.69 -106.29 11.48
N GLY A 628 -0.64 -106.38 11.50
CA GLY A 628 -1.41 -107.51 10.95
C GLY A 628 -1.40 -108.79 11.81
N LEU A 629 -1.13 -108.67 13.11
CA LEU A 629 -1.05 -109.80 14.06
C LEU A 629 -2.42 -110.12 14.68
N PRO A 630 -3.04 -111.29 14.42
CA PRO A 630 -4.24 -111.71 15.13
C PRO A 630 -3.83 -112.37 16.45
N SER A 631 -3.94 -111.65 17.57
CA SER A 631 -3.66 -112.24 18.88
C SER A 631 -4.61 -111.75 19.97
N HIS A 632 -4.92 -112.66 20.88
CA HIS A 632 -5.76 -112.51 22.08
C HIS A 632 -5.26 -111.41 23.05
N ASP A 633 -3.99 -110.99 22.97
CA ASP A 633 -3.39 -109.97 23.84
C ASP A 633 -3.84 -108.53 23.50
N LEU A 634 -4.35 -108.28 22.28
CA LEU A 634 -4.81 -106.96 21.82
C LEU A 634 -6.17 -106.56 22.42
N GLU A 635 -7.07 -107.50 22.63
CA GLU A 635 -8.42 -107.23 23.16
C GLU A 635 -8.42 -106.82 24.64
N SER A 636 -7.43 -107.28 25.41
CA SER A 636 -7.29 -106.99 26.84
C SER A 636 -6.85 -105.54 27.10
N ALA A 637 -6.02 -104.97 26.22
CA ALA A 637 -5.53 -103.59 26.32
C ALA A 637 -6.64 -102.55 26.07
N CYS A 638 -7.59 -102.82 25.17
CA CYS A 638 -8.69 -101.90 24.84
C CYS A 638 -9.65 -101.64 26.01
N ARG A 639 -9.87 -102.61 26.90
CA ARG A 639 -10.80 -102.45 28.05
C ARG A 639 -10.26 -101.57 29.17
N LEU A 640 -8.93 -101.44 29.28
CA LEU A 640 -8.27 -100.63 30.30
C LEU A 640 -8.37 -99.12 29.99
N LYS A 641 -8.26 -98.75 28.71
CA LYS A 641 -8.37 -97.36 28.22
C LYS A 641 -9.71 -96.69 28.59
N GLN A 642 -10.81 -97.42 28.40
CA GLN A 642 -12.17 -96.90 28.57
C GLN A 642 -12.50 -96.43 30.01
N LYS A 643 -11.76 -96.90 31.03
CA LYS A 643 -11.92 -96.45 32.42
C LYS A 643 -11.14 -95.15 32.73
N MET A 644 -10.08 -94.86 31.98
CA MET A 644 -9.24 -93.67 32.21
C MET A 644 -9.91 -92.40 31.64
N ASP A 645 -10.63 -92.52 30.53
CA ASP A 645 -11.35 -91.41 29.89
C ASP A 645 -12.48 -90.82 30.77
N GLY A 646 -13.05 -91.60 31.69
CA GLY A 646 -14.11 -91.15 32.59
C GLY A 646 -13.68 -90.12 33.65
N PHE A 647 -12.43 -90.19 34.12
CA PHE A 647 -11.93 -89.27 35.16
C PHE A 647 -11.53 -87.89 34.59
N LEU A 648 -11.08 -87.82 33.34
CA LEU A 648 -10.70 -86.55 32.69
C LEU A 648 -11.92 -85.65 32.40
N ALA A 649 -13.09 -86.24 32.14
CA ALA A 649 -14.33 -85.49 31.92
C ALA A 649 -14.82 -84.73 33.17
N GLU A 650 -14.62 -85.27 34.38
CA GLU A 650 -14.98 -84.59 35.63
C GLU A 650 -14.07 -83.38 35.92
N LEU A 651 -12.78 -83.44 35.55
CA LEU A 651 -11.83 -82.33 35.69
C LEU A 651 -12.24 -81.15 34.79
N GLN A 652 -12.64 -81.41 33.55
CA GLN A 652 -13.08 -80.38 32.60
C GLN A 652 -14.34 -79.62 33.06
N MET A 653 -15.29 -80.29 33.72
CA MET A 653 -16.47 -79.62 34.28
C MET A 653 -16.12 -78.65 35.42
N SER A 654 -15.06 -78.91 36.18
CA SER A 654 -14.62 -78.03 37.28
C SER A 654 -14.01 -76.72 36.77
N PHE A 655 -13.27 -76.74 35.65
CA PHE A 655 -12.74 -75.54 34.98
C PHE A 655 -13.85 -74.59 34.52
N ALA A 656 -14.97 -75.12 34.03
CA ALA A 656 -16.09 -74.31 33.56
C ALA A 656 -16.73 -73.46 34.69
N SER A 657 -16.61 -73.91 35.95
CA SER A 657 -17.17 -73.19 37.10
C SER A 657 -16.36 -71.98 37.56
N ARG A 658 -15.07 -71.88 37.17
CA ARG A 658 -14.12 -70.79 37.47
C ARG A 658 -14.01 -70.36 38.94
N LYS A 659 -14.50 -71.17 39.88
CA LYS A 659 -14.38 -70.93 41.31
C LYS A 659 -13.19 -71.73 41.85
N GLY A 660 -12.17 -71.02 42.33
CA GLY A 660 -10.94 -71.61 42.91
C GLY A 660 -11.15 -72.85 43.80
N PRO A 661 -12.07 -72.83 44.79
CA PRO A 661 -12.27 -73.99 45.67
C PRO A 661 -12.90 -75.23 45.00
N VAL A 662 -13.56 -75.08 43.84
CA VAL A 662 -14.18 -76.20 43.10
C VAL A 662 -13.14 -76.93 42.24
N ILE A 663 -12.21 -76.18 41.61
CA ILE A 663 -11.10 -76.72 40.81
C ILE A 663 -10.15 -77.54 41.71
N GLN A 664 -9.87 -77.05 42.92
CA GLN A 664 -9.01 -77.73 43.89
C GLN A 664 -9.53 -79.12 44.32
N CYS A 665 -10.85 -79.30 44.36
CA CYS A 665 -11.49 -80.56 44.78
C CYS A 665 -11.47 -81.64 43.67
N ALA A 666 -11.50 -81.23 42.39
CA ALA A 666 -11.42 -82.13 41.23
C ALA A 666 -9.99 -82.61 40.95
N VAL A 667 -9.00 -81.72 41.12
CA VAL A 667 -7.56 -82.04 41.02
C VAL A 667 -7.17 -83.17 41.99
N LYS A 668 -7.64 -83.11 43.23
CA LYS A 668 -7.33 -84.10 44.28
C LYS A 668 -7.83 -85.51 43.97
N ARG A 669 -9.01 -85.66 43.33
CA ARG A 669 -9.56 -86.98 42.96
C ARG A 669 -8.82 -87.64 41.80
N CYS A 670 -8.29 -86.84 40.86
CA CYS A 670 -7.47 -87.34 39.77
C CYS A 670 -6.12 -87.88 40.29
N GLU A 671 -5.56 -87.22 41.32
CA GLU A 671 -4.33 -87.67 42.00
C GLU A 671 -4.53 -89.00 42.75
N ASP A 672 -5.66 -89.18 43.43
CA ASP A 672 -5.98 -90.42 44.18
C ASP A 672 -6.13 -91.67 43.28
N PHE A 673 -6.51 -91.51 42.01
CA PHE A 673 -6.58 -92.60 41.01
C PHE A 673 -5.22 -92.93 40.36
N GLY A 674 -4.19 -92.12 40.62
CA GLY A 674 -2.84 -92.30 40.08
C GLY A 674 -2.65 -91.77 38.66
N LEU A 675 -3.56 -90.92 38.15
CA LEU A 675 -3.43 -90.26 36.85
C LEU A 675 -2.37 -89.15 36.93
N ARG A 676 -1.32 -89.26 36.12
CA ARG A 676 -0.28 -88.22 35.94
C ARG A 676 -0.51 -87.40 34.67
N ALA A 677 -1.75 -87.04 34.42
CA ALA A 677 -2.16 -86.40 33.17
C ALA A 677 -1.81 -84.89 33.19
N PRO A 678 -1.26 -84.32 32.10
CA PRO A 678 -0.84 -82.91 32.01
C PRO A 678 -1.97 -81.91 32.35
N GLU A 679 -3.22 -82.31 32.15
CA GLU A 679 -4.43 -81.53 32.43
C GLU A 679 -4.59 -81.23 33.94
N VAL A 680 -4.06 -82.09 34.82
CA VAL A 680 -4.07 -81.88 36.28
C VAL A 680 -3.04 -80.82 36.69
N GLN A 681 -1.95 -80.66 35.93
CA GLN A 681 -0.92 -79.65 36.15
C GLN A 681 -1.38 -78.27 35.66
N GLU A 682 -2.09 -78.23 34.54
CA GLU A 682 -2.67 -77.01 33.95
C GLU A 682 -3.72 -76.37 34.90
N ALA A 683 -4.51 -77.20 35.60
CA ALA A 683 -5.48 -76.75 36.59
C ALA A 683 -4.83 -76.03 37.78
N LYS A 684 -3.63 -76.44 38.20
CA LYS A 684 -2.88 -75.79 39.29
C LYS A 684 -2.33 -74.42 38.87
N LEU A 685 -1.81 -74.32 37.65
CA LEU A 685 -1.29 -73.05 37.10
C LEU A 685 -2.40 -72.01 36.90
N PHE A 686 -3.58 -72.45 36.46
CA PHE A 686 -4.72 -71.56 36.29
C PHE A 686 -5.19 -70.95 37.62
N GLN A 687 -5.19 -71.74 38.70
CA GLN A 687 -5.54 -71.25 40.04
C GLN A 687 -4.57 -70.17 40.54
N GLN A 688 -3.25 -70.42 40.41
CA GLN A 688 -2.23 -69.47 40.86
C GLN A 688 -2.31 -68.12 40.13
N ARG A 689 -2.63 -68.14 38.83
CA ARG A 689 -2.77 -66.93 38.01
C ARG A 689 -3.91 -66.03 38.47
N ILE A 690 -5.02 -66.59 38.96
CA ILE A 690 -6.16 -65.81 39.47
C ILE A 690 -5.78 -65.07 40.76
N ASP A 691 -5.08 -65.76 41.66
CA ASP A 691 -4.64 -65.17 42.95
C ASP A 691 -3.63 -64.02 42.75
N ASP A 692 -2.71 -64.16 41.79
CA ASP A 692 -1.72 -63.12 41.46
C ASP A 692 -2.37 -61.85 40.88
N LEU A 693 -3.40 -62.01 40.04
CA LEU A 693 -4.10 -60.87 39.42
C LEU A 693 -4.90 -60.06 40.45
N LEU A 694 -5.56 -60.72 41.41
CA LEU A 694 -6.26 -60.03 42.49
C LEU A 694 -5.29 -59.27 43.42
N ALA A 695 -4.09 -59.81 43.66
CA ALA A 695 -3.05 -59.12 44.42
C ALA A 695 -2.53 -57.86 43.68
N LYS A 696 -2.29 -57.96 42.37
CA LYS A 696 -1.89 -56.81 41.54
C LYS A 696 -2.94 -55.72 41.50
N LEU A 697 -4.23 -56.08 41.39
CA LEU A 697 -5.32 -55.11 41.38
C LEU A 697 -5.40 -54.33 42.71
N ARG A 698 -5.18 -54.97 43.85
CA ARG A 698 -5.13 -54.29 45.17
C ARG A 698 -3.99 -53.27 45.25
N VAL A 699 -2.82 -53.60 44.71
CA VAL A 699 -1.68 -52.67 44.65
C VAL A 699 -2.02 -51.49 43.74
N ALA A 700 -2.58 -51.74 42.56
CA ALA A 700 -3.01 -50.70 41.61
C ALA A 700 -4.00 -49.71 42.23
N VAL A 701 -5.02 -50.22 42.93
CA VAL A 701 -6.02 -49.39 43.63
C VAL A 701 -5.38 -48.56 44.75
N SER A 702 -4.42 -49.13 45.49
CA SER A 702 -3.74 -48.41 46.59
C SER A 702 -2.83 -47.29 46.11
N CYS A 703 -2.22 -47.44 44.92
CA CYS A 703 -1.32 -46.44 44.33
C CYS A 703 -2.06 -45.38 43.51
N LYS A 704 -3.38 -45.53 43.30
CA LYS A 704 -4.22 -44.65 42.45
C LYS A 704 -3.64 -44.40 41.05
N ASP A 705 -2.87 -45.36 40.53
CA ASP A 705 -2.27 -45.27 39.20
C ASP A 705 -3.30 -45.69 38.16
N LEU A 706 -3.80 -44.74 37.39
CA LEU A 706 -4.84 -44.98 36.39
C LEU A 706 -4.40 -45.97 35.30
N ALA A 707 -3.11 -45.96 34.93
CA ALA A 707 -2.58 -46.88 33.92
C ALA A 707 -2.53 -48.31 34.48
N LEU A 708 -1.98 -48.46 35.69
CA LEU A 708 -1.90 -49.76 36.37
C LEU A 708 -3.30 -50.33 36.66
N ILE A 709 -4.26 -49.49 37.05
CA ILE A 709 -5.67 -49.89 37.28
C ILE A 709 -6.32 -50.36 35.98
N LYS A 710 -6.13 -49.66 34.85
CA LYS A 710 -6.69 -50.07 33.54
C LYS A 710 -6.10 -51.39 33.04
N GLU A 711 -4.79 -51.53 33.14
CA GLU A 711 -4.06 -52.73 32.71
C GLU A 711 -4.50 -53.95 33.55
N THR A 712 -4.45 -53.82 34.87
CA THR A 712 -4.83 -54.91 35.79
C THR A 712 -6.31 -55.26 35.72
N LEU A 713 -7.21 -54.29 35.49
CA LEU A 713 -8.63 -54.55 35.22
C LEU A 713 -8.82 -55.29 33.89
N GLY A 714 -8.07 -54.93 32.84
CA GLY A 714 -8.11 -55.63 31.55
C GLY A 714 -7.61 -57.07 31.66
N GLU A 715 -6.50 -57.29 32.35
CA GLU A 715 -5.95 -58.63 32.64
C GLU A 715 -6.92 -59.46 33.49
N SER A 716 -7.58 -58.84 34.48
CA SER A 716 -8.54 -59.50 35.36
C SER A 716 -9.84 -59.88 34.64
N LYS A 717 -10.35 -59.00 33.76
CA LYS A 717 -11.53 -59.28 32.92
C LYS A 717 -11.26 -60.38 31.90
N THR A 718 -10.08 -60.37 31.27
CA THR A 718 -9.68 -61.41 30.31
C THR A 718 -9.42 -62.76 30.98
N ALA A 719 -8.95 -62.76 32.23
CA ALA A 719 -8.88 -63.96 33.07
C ALA A 719 -10.26 -64.44 33.56
N GLY A 720 -11.31 -63.62 33.40
CA GLY A 720 -12.69 -63.97 33.73
C GLY A 720 -12.96 -63.97 35.23
N ILE A 721 -12.30 -63.08 35.98
CA ILE A 721 -12.60 -62.80 37.39
C ILE A 721 -14.01 -62.19 37.48
N PRO A 722 -14.86 -62.61 38.43
CA PRO A 722 -16.23 -62.09 38.57
C PRO A 722 -16.27 -60.56 38.73
N GLU A 723 -17.27 -59.90 38.14
CA GLU A 723 -17.43 -58.44 38.18
C GLU A 723 -17.59 -57.89 39.61
N GLU A 724 -18.13 -58.69 40.53
CA GLU A 724 -18.26 -58.34 41.95
C GLU A 724 -16.91 -58.03 42.61
N ASP A 725 -15.84 -58.72 42.20
CA ASP A 725 -14.49 -58.53 42.75
C ASP A 725 -13.74 -57.34 42.10
N LEU A 726 -14.32 -56.70 41.06
CA LEU A 726 -13.71 -55.61 40.29
C LEU A 726 -14.37 -54.24 40.50
N ALA A 727 -15.56 -54.20 41.12
CA ALA A 727 -16.41 -53.01 41.21
C ALA A 727 -15.73 -51.79 41.87
N ASP A 728 -14.99 -51.99 42.96
CA ASP A 728 -14.31 -50.91 43.70
C ASP A 728 -13.19 -50.25 42.87
N ALA A 729 -12.47 -51.05 42.07
CA ALA A 729 -11.41 -50.56 41.19
C ALA A 729 -11.98 -49.77 39.99
N GLU A 730 -13.15 -50.17 39.48
CA GLU A 730 -13.83 -49.44 38.40
C GLU A 730 -14.37 -48.09 38.84
N ALA A 731 -14.95 -48.00 40.04
CA ALA A 731 -15.43 -46.75 40.59
C ALA A 731 -14.29 -45.71 40.75
N LEU A 732 -13.13 -46.17 41.25
CA LEU A 732 -11.94 -45.31 41.38
C LEU A 732 -11.38 -44.87 40.02
N ARG A 733 -11.40 -45.75 39.01
CA ARG A 733 -10.99 -45.42 37.63
C ARG A 733 -11.81 -44.25 37.07
N VAL A 734 -13.14 -44.29 37.21
CA VAL A 734 -14.04 -43.26 36.65
C VAL A 734 -13.77 -41.89 37.31
N GLN A 735 -13.60 -41.86 38.63
CA GLN A 735 -13.33 -40.59 39.34
C GLN A 735 -11.98 -39.96 38.92
N LEU A 736 -10.94 -40.77 38.71
CA LEU A 736 -9.64 -40.29 38.21
C LEU A 736 -9.73 -39.81 36.76
N GLU A 737 -10.52 -40.48 35.91
CA GLU A 737 -10.76 -40.05 34.52
C GLU A 737 -11.46 -38.69 34.44
N ASP A 738 -12.45 -38.44 35.29
CA ASP A 738 -13.18 -37.17 35.32
C ASP A 738 -12.29 -36.00 35.77
N LEU A 739 -11.46 -36.21 36.80
CA LEU A 739 -10.52 -35.19 37.28
C LEU A 739 -9.43 -34.86 36.25
N LEU A 740 -8.86 -35.87 35.60
CA LEU A 740 -7.88 -35.66 34.53
C LEU A 740 -8.53 -35.03 33.29
N ALA A 741 -9.78 -35.37 32.96
CA ALA A 741 -10.51 -34.72 31.88
C ALA A 741 -10.76 -33.23 32.17
N ALA A 742 -11.06 -32.86 33.41
CA ALA A 742 -11.17 -31.46 33.83
C ALA A 742 -9.83 -30.72 33.71
N LEU A 743 -8.72 -31.36 34.11
CA LEU A 743 -7.37 -30.80 33.97
C LEU A 743 -6.97 -30.63 32.49
N VAL A 744 -7.25 -31.62 31.64
CA VAL A 744 -7.01 -31.53 30.18
C VAL A 744 -7.86 -30.43 29.55
N THR A 745 -9.09 -30.24 30.02
CA THR A 745 -9.97 -29.16 29.53
C THR A 745 -9.42 -27.79 29.94
N ALA A 746 -8.92 -27.64 31.18
CA ALA A 746 -8.27 -26.42 31.64
C ALA A 746 -6.97 -26.13 30.86
N LEU A 747 -6.13 -27.14 30.62
CA LEU A 747 -4.91 -27.02 29.81
C LEU A 747 -5.22 -26.67 28.35
N ARG A 748 -6.28 -27.22 27.77
CA ARG A 748 -6.73 -26.87 26.43
C ARG A 748 -7.29 -25.45 26.37
N GLY A 749 -7.94 -24.98 27.43
CA GLY A 749 -8.43 -23.61 27.56
C GLY A 749 -7.33 -22.58 27.82
N LYS A 750 -6.14 -23.01 28.27
CA LYS A 750 -4.98 -22.17 28.61
C LYS A 750 -5.30 -21.04 29.59
N ASP A 751 -6.33 -21.23 30.41
CA ASP A 751 -6.73 -20.32 31.47
C ASP A 751 -5.96 -20.69 32.74
N THR A 752 -5.01 -19.84 33.14
CA THR A 752 -4.13 -20.08 34.29
C THR A 752 -4.90 -20.27 35.59
N ALA A 753 -6.04 -19.57 35.76
CA ALA A 753 -6.88 -19.73 36.95
C ALA A 753 -7.61 -21.07 36.96
N GLN A 754 -8.07 -21.56 35.81
CA GLN A 754 -8.69 -22.87 35.68
C GLN A 754 -7.68 -24.02 35.83
N ILE A 755 -6.46 -23.85 35.29
CA ILE A 755 -5.36 -24.81 35.43
C ILE A 755 -4.99 -24.93 36.91
N GLN A 756 -4.80 -23.81 37.62
CA GLN A 756 -4.49 -23.81 39.05
C GLN A 756 -5.60 -24.45 39.88
N ALA A 757 -6.87 -24.15 39.60
CA ALA A 757 -8.00 -24.76 40.30
C ALA A 757 -8.13 -26.27 40.03
N ALA A 758 -7.80 -26.72 38.82
CA ALA A 758 -7.80 -28.13 38.45
C ALA A 758 -6.64 -28.90 39.11
N ILE A 759 -5.43 -28.31 39.16
CA ILE A 759 -4.27 -28.85 39.87
C ILE A 759 -4.60 -29.02 41.35
N GLN A 760 -5.18 -27.99 41.99
CA GLN A 760 -5.54 -28.05 43.41
C GLN A 760 -6.54 -29.18 43.70
N LYS A 761 -7.56 -29.38 42.86
CA LYS A 761 -8.51 -30.49 43.02
C LYS A 761 -7.86 -31.87 42.83
N CYS A 762 -6.86 -31.98 41.94
CA CYS A 762 -6.10 -33.21 41.76
C CYS A 762 -5.17 -33.51 42.94
N ASP A 763 -4.54 -32.46 43.51
CA ASP A 763 -3.72 -32.56 44.73
C ASP A 763 -4.58 -33.01 45.93
N GLU A 764 -5.78 -32.44 46.10
CA GLU A 764 -6.73 -32.83 47.15
C GLU A 764 -7.20 -34.29 47.02
N PHE A 765 -7.27 -34.83 45.80
CA PHE A 765 -7.64 -36.22 45.53
C PHE A 765 -6.45 -37.19 45.64
N GLY A 766 -5.22 -36.68 45.75
CA GLY A 766 -3.99 -37.47 45.83
C GLY A 766 -3.59 -38.11 44.49
N VAL A 767 -3.80 -37.38 43.38
CA VAL A 767 -3.25 -37.77 42.07
C VAL A 767 -1.72 -37.65 42.14
N PRO A 768 -0.95 -38.64 41.63
CA PRO A 768 0.51 -38.60 41.70
C PRO A 768 1.10 -37.39 40.96
N GLU A 769 2.14 -36.77 41.53
CA GLU A 769 2.82 -35.56 41.02
C GLU A 769 3.28 -35.72 39.56
N SER A 770 3.64 -36.94 39.15
CA SER A 770 4.04 -37.24 37.76
C SER A 770 2.96 -36.93 36.73
N ALA A 771 1.68 -36.99 37.11
CA ALA A 771 0.56 -36.63 36.23
C ALA A 771 0.23 -35.12 36.25
N LEU A 772 0.78 -34.37 37.22
CA LEU A 772 0.58 -32.92 37.37
C LEU A 772 1.77 -32.08 36.89
N ALA A 773 2.94 -32.71 36.69
CA ALA A 773 4.17 -32.04 36.25
C ALA A 773 3.97 -31.23 34.96
N ASP A 774 3.33 -31.83 33.95
CA ASP A 774 3.06 -31.17 32.67
C ASP A 774 2.14 -29.96 32.84
N ALA A 775 1.16 -30.04 33.75
CA ALA A 775 0.22 -28.96 34.01
C ALA A 775 0.86 -27.78 34.74
N ARG A 776 1.78 -28.05 35.68
CA ARG A 776 2.55 -27.01 36.39
C ARG A 776 3.58 -26.34 35.48
N SER A 777 4.27 -27.11 34.65
CA SER A 777 5.18 -26.55 33.63
C SER A 777 4.43 -25.62 32.67
N ALA A 778 3.24 -26.04 32.19
CA ALA A 778 2.41 -25.20 31.34
C ALA A 778 1.91 -23.92 32.05
N GLN A 779 1.61 -23.99 33.34
CA GLN A 779 1.25 -22.81 34.13
C GLN A 779 2.41 -21.81 34.24
N GLU A 780 3.61 -22.27 34.59
CA GLU A 780 4.79 -21.41 34.72
C GLU A 780 5.16 -20.71 33.39
N GLU A 781 5.07 -21.44 32.28
CA GLU A 781 5.29 -20.88 30.94
C GLU A 781 4.27 -19.79 30.60
N LEU A 782 2.98 -20.02 30.89
CA LEU A 782 1.91 -19.04 30.65
C LEU A 782 2.06 -17.79 31.54
N GLU A 783 2.48 -17.97 32.79
CA GLU A 783 2.77 -16.85 33.71
C GLU A 783 3.97 -16.02 33.24
N SER A 784 5.04 -16.69 32.78
CA SER A 784 6.21 -16.01 32.20
C SER A 784 5.85 -15.21 30.95
N LEU A 785 5.03 -15.77 30.05
CA LEU A 785 4.55 -15.07 28.86
C LEU A 785 3.68 -13.86 29.20
N SER A 786 2.80 -13.98 30.20
CA SER A 786 1.99 -12.86 30.70
C SER A 786 2.86 -11.73 31.26
N GLN A 787 3.89 -12.07 32.04
CA GLN A 787 4.85 -11.07 32.56
C GLN A 787 5.61 -10.37 31.43
N HIS A 788 6.08 -11.10 30.41
CA HIS A 788 6.74 -10.51 29.25
C HIS A 788 5.81 -9.59 28.45
N LEU A 789 4.53 -9.96 28.31
CA LEU A 789 3.52 -9.13 27.65
C LEU A 789 3.27 -7.83 28.44
N GLN A 790 3.15 -7.93 29.76
CA GLN A 790 2.96 -6.77 30.65
C GLN A 790 4.20 -5.88 30.69
N GLN A 791 5.41 -6.45 30.59
CA GLN A 791 6.64 -5.71 30.39
C GLN A 791 6.66 -4.99 29.04
N GLY A 792 6.20 -5.63 27.96
CA GLY A 792 6.04 -5.00 26.64
C GLY A 792 5.06 -3.83 26.66
N LEU A 793 3.92 -3.99 27.33
CA LEU A 793 2.90 -2.94 27.49
C LEU A 793 3.40 -1.74 28.32
N SER A 794 4.13 -2.00 29.41
CA SER A 794 4.65 -0.95 30.28
C SER A 794 5.82 -0.19 29.67
N THR A 795 6.73 -0.89 28.98
CA THR A 795 7.87 -0.26 28.30
C THR A 795 7.49 0.43 26.99
N ARG A 796 6.33 0.06 26.40
CA ARG A 796 5.88 0.53 25.07
C ARG A 796 6.93 0.38 23.97
N ASN A 797 7.88 -0.54 24.15
CA ASN A 797 8.91 -0.80 23.16
C ASN A 797 8.35 -1.76 22.11
N ILE A 798 8.25 -1.30 20.86
CA ILE A 798 7.64 -2.07 19.77
C ILE A 798 8.31 -3.43 19.53
N HIS A 799 9.62 -3.54 19.74
CA HIS A 799 10.34 -4.81 19.53
C HIS A 799 10.03 -5.82 20.62
N VAL A 800 10.04 -5.37 21.89
CA VAL A 800 9.69 -6.20 23.04
C VAL A 800 8.22 -6.62 22.94
N LEU A 801 7.33 -5.68 22.60
CA LEU A 801 5.91 -5.92 22.43
C LEU A 801 5.62 -6.89 21.28
N ARG A 802 6.28 -6.75 20.12
CA ARG A 802 6.12 -7.66 18.97
C ARG A 802 6.60 -9.07 19.30
N HIS A 803 7.72 -9.20 20.00
CA HIS A 803 8.24 -10.50 20.43
C HIS A 803 7.30 -11.16 21.45
N ALA A 804 6.81 -10.40 22.43
CA ALA A 804 5.86 -10.90 23.43
C ALA A 804 4.52 -11.30 22.80
N ILE A 805 3.96 -10.48 21.90
CA ILE A 805 2.72 -10.80 21.16
C ILE A 805 2.91 -12.08 20.36
N LYS A 806 4.01 -12.22 19.62
CA LYS A 806 4.27 -13.42 18.82
C LYS A 806 4.40 -14.66 19.71
N ALA A 807 5.17 -14.58 20.80
CA ALA A 807 5.31 -15.67 21.75
C ALA A 807 3.95 -16.07 22.37
N CYS A 808 3.10 -15.10 22.70
CA CYS A 808 1.74 -15.33 23.19
C CYS A 808 0.81 -15.92 22.10
N GLN A 809 0.94 -15.50 20.83
CA GLN A 809 0.16 -16.05 19.70
C GLN A 809 0.55 -17.48 19.38
N ASP A 810 1.86 -17.76 19.31
CA ASP A 810 2.41 -19.10 19.09
C ASP A 810 1.99 -20.04 20.25
N ALA A 811 1.94 -19.50 21.47
CA ALA A 811 1.40 -20.18 22.64
C ALA A 811 -0.14 -20.17 22.73
N GLY A 812 -0.87 -19.59 21.78
CA GLY A 812 -2.34 -19.58 21.72
C GLY A 812 -3.03 -18.92 22.91
N PHE A 813 -2.48 -17.83 23.45
CA PHE A 813 -2.97 -17.11 24.63
C PHE A 813 -4.23 -16.28 24.30
N PRO A 814 -5.43 -16.63 24.82
CA PRO A 814 -6.68 -15.97 24.43
C PRO A 814 -7.07 -14.83 25.39
N ASP A 815 -6.13 -13.93 25.71
CA ASP A 815 -6.35 -12.90 26.74
C ASP A 815 -6.73 -11.52 26.17
N ALA A 816 -7.53 -10.78 26.94
CA ALA A 816 -7.85 -9.38 26.69
C ALA A 816 -6.57 -8.52 26.62
N SER A 817 -5.56 -8.85 27.43
CA SER A 817 -4.25 -8.20 27.42
C SER A 817 -3.51 -8.36 26.08
N LEU A 818 -3.70 -9.48 25.38
CA LEU A 818 -3.12 -9.69 24.05
C LEU A 818 -3.80 -8.78 23.01
N LYS A 819 -5.12 -8.60 23.10
CA LYS A 819 -5.85 -7.66 22.22
C LYS A 819 -5.43 -6.21 22.47
N GLU A 820 -5.23 -5.83 23.72
CA GLU A 820 -4.73 -4.51 24.09
C GLU A 820 -3.28 -4.30 23.60
N ALA A 821 -2.42 -5.31 23.73
CA ALA A 821 -1.07 -5.27 23.19
C ALA A 821 -1.04 -5.13 21.66
N MET A 822 -1.91 -5.84 20.95
CA MET A 822 -2.03 -5.73 19.49
C MET A 822 -2.54 -4.35 19.06
N SER A 823 -3.55 -3.79 19.73
CA SER A 823 -4.05 -2.45 19.39
C SER A 823 -3.02 -1.36 19.68
N LEU A 824 -2.24 -1.50 20.75
CA LEU A 824 -1.11 -0.63 21.04
C LEU A 824 0.00 -0.77 19.99
N GLN A 825 0.33 -2.00 19.58
CA GLN A 825 1.31 -2.25 18.52
C GLN A 825 0.90 -1.57 17.20
N ASP A 826 -0.37 -1.69 16.80
CA ASP A 826 -0.89 -1.07 15.59
C ASP A 826 -0.85 0.46 15.68
N SER A 827 -1.20 1.02 16.85
CA SER A 827 -1.13 2.47 17.09
C SER A 827 0.31 3.00 16.98
N ILE A 828 1.28 2.31 17.59
CA ILE A 828 2.71 2.68 17.47
C ILE A 828 3.16 2.55 16.00
N GLY A 829 2.78 1.47 15.32
CA GLY A 829 3.08 1.26 13.91
C GLY A 829 2.55 2.37 13.00
N GLN A 830 1.34 2.88 13.26
CA GLN A 830 0.76 4.00 12.51
C GLN A 830 1.52 5.31 12.75
N ILE A 831 1.93 5.60 13.98
CA ILE A 831 2.72 6.80 14.30
C ILE A 831 4.07 6.75 13.59
N LEU A 832 4.76 5.60 13.65
CA LEU A 832 6.05 5.41 12.97
C LEU A 832 5.92 5.48 11.44
N ALA A 833 4.86 4.89 10.88
CA ALA A 833 4.58 4.96 9.45
C ALA A 833 4.37 6.42 8.99
N ARG A 834 3.52 7.18 9.69
CA ARG A 834 3.32 8.62 9.42
C ARG A 834 4.60 9.43 9.55
N MET A 835 5.42 9.15 10.56
CA MET A 835 6.72 9.81 10.74
C MET A 835 7.66 9.51 9.56
N SER A 836 7.74 8.25 9.13
CA SER A 836 8.56 7.84 7.98
C SER A 836 8.06 8.44 6.65
N GLU A 837 6.73 8.54 6.47
CA GLU A 837 6.10 9.16 5.31
C GLU A 837 6.35 10.67 5.30
N ALA A 838 6.21 11.34 6.44
CA ALA A 838 6.52 12.77 6.56
C ALA A 838 8.02 13.06 6.29
N MET A 839 8.93 12.19 6.75
CA MET A 839 10.35 12.30 6.41
C MET A 839 10.60 12.10 4.91
N ARG A 840 9.91 11.14 4.27
CA ARG A 840 10.04 10.86 2.84
C ARG A 840 9.53 12.01 1.99
N ASN A 841 8.36 12.55 2.35
CA ASN A 841 7.71 13.67 1.67
C ASN A 841 8.33 15.03 2.05
N LYS A 842 9.18 15.05 3.08
CA LYS A 842 9.88 16.23 3.60
C LYS A 842 8.92 17.36 3.99
N ASP A 843 7.74 16.98 4.46
CA ASP A 843 6.71 17.88 4.97
C ASP A 843 6.99 18.16 6.44
N VAL A 844 7.44 19.39 6.72
CA VAL A 844 7.81 19.83 8.08
C VAL A 844 6.58 19.86 9.01
N HIS A 845 5.39 20.16 8.49
CA HIS A 845 4.16 20.18 9.28
C HIS A 845 3.71 18.77 9.66
N ALA A 846 3.67 17.85 8.69
CA ALA A 846 3.34 16.45 8.96
C ALA A 846 4.36 15.80 9.91
N LEU A 847 5.65 16.12 9.74
CA LEU A 847 6.73 15.60 10.58
C LEU A 847 6.61 16.12 12.02
N ASN A 848 6.29 17.41 12.18
CA ASN A 848 6.00 18.01 13.49
C ASN A 848 4.83 17.33 14.21
N GLU A 849 3.75 17.05 13.48
CA GLU A 849 2.57 16.39 14.05
C GLU A 849 2.86 14.93 14.42
N ALA A 850 3.60 14.20 13.58
CA ALA A 850 4.03 12.83 13.89
C ALA A 850 4.93 12.77 15.14
N ILE A 851 5.89 13.69 15.27
CA ILE A 851 6.75 13.80 16.46
C ILE A 851 5.92 14.15 17.71
N ARG A 852 4.91 15.03 17.60
CA ARG A 852 4.00 15.34 18.71
C ARG A 852 3.19 14.12 19.12
N GLN A 853 2.63 13.38 18.18
CA GLN A 853 1.88 12.14 18.45
C GLN A 853 2.77 11.09 19.10
N TYR A 854 4.02 10.96 18.65
CA TYR A 854 5.03 10.10 19.26
C TYR A 854 5.31 10.46 20.72
N ASN A 855 5.54 11.75 21.01
CA ASN A 855 5.79 12.25 22.36
C ASN A 855 4.54 12.10 23.25
N HIS A 856 3.34 12.35 22.70
CA HIS A 856 2.09 12.19 23.43
C HIS A 856 1.81 10.72 23.79
N ALA A 857 2.16 9.80 22.90
CA ALA A 857 2.13 8.36 23.15
C ALA A 857 3.20 7.89 24.16
N SER A 858 4.05 8.78 24.67
CA SER A 858 5.10 8.49 25.66
C SER A 858 5.99 7.31 25.26
N LEU A 859 6.34 7.26 23.96
CA LEU A 859 7.17 6.20 23.41
C LEU A 859 8.64 6.42 23.79
N PRO A 860 9.39 5.35 24.10
CA PRO A 860 10.82 5.47 24.43
C PRO A 860 11.59 6.00 23.24
N PRO A 861 12.63 6.85 23.42
CA PRO A 861 13.39 7.40 22.30
C PRO A 861 13.93 6.30 21.39
N THR A 862 13.71 6.46 20.09
CA THR A 862 14.16 5.53 19.04
C THR A 862 15.08 6.27 18.08
N SER A 863 15.96 5.54 17.39
CA SER A 863 16.81 6.12 16.34
C SER A 863 15.97 6.82 15.25
N GLU A 864 14.78 6.28 14.94
CA GLU A 864 13.84 6.87 13.99
C GLU A 864 13.35 8.25 14.44
N LEU A 865 13.12 8.46 15.76
CA LEU A 865 12.78 9.77 16.30
C LEU A 865 13.96 10.75 16.18
N ASP A 866 15.18 10.30 16.48
CA ASP A 866 16.38 11.14 16.40
C ASP A 866 16.64 11.57 14.94
N GLU A 867 16.49 10.66 13.99
CA GLU A 867 16.55 10.93 12.55
C GLU A 867 15.44 11.90 12.10
N ALA A 868 14.21 11.72 12.57
CA ALA A 868 13.09 12.61 12.29
C ALA A 868 13.34 14.02 12.83
N VAL A 869 13.84 14.15 14.06
CA VAL A 869 14.17 15.45 14.67
C VAL A 869 15.35 16.12 13.94
N ALA A 870 16.37 15.36 13.55
CA ALA A 870 17.48 15.87 12.77
C ALA A 870 17.04 16.35 11.37
N THR A 871 16.20 15.56 10.69
CA THR A 871 15.62 15.91 9.39
C THR A 871 14.75 17.16 9.50
N LYS A 872 13.90 17.23 10.52
CA LYS A 872 13.07 18.41 10.81
C LYS A 872 13.94 19.66 10.97
N ARG A 873 14.96 19.61 11.83
CA ARG A 873 15.86 20.77 12.06
C ARG A 873 16.53 21.22 10.76
N LYS A 874 17.01 20.28 9.95
CA LYS A 874 17.63 20.58 8.66
C LYS A 874 16.65 21.27 7.71
N LEU A 875 15.42 20.77 7.61
CA LEU A 875 14.39 21.37 6.75
C LEU A 875 13.98 22.76 7.26
N GLU A 876 13.77 22.94 8.56
CA GLU A 876 13.47 24.25 9.18
C GLU A 876 14.59 25.25 8.91
N GLN A 877 15.85 24.82 8.97
CA GLN A 877 17.00 25.68 8.66
C GLN A 877 17.04 26.10 7.19
N ILE A 878 16.78 25.17 6.26
CA ILE A 878 16.72 25.47 4.82
C ILE A 878 15.57 26.45 4.53
N LEU A 879 14.39 26.22 5.12
CA LEU A 879 13.24 27.12 4.98
C LEU A 879 13.51 28.51 5.57
N ALA A 880 14.21 28.59 6.71
CA ALA A 880 14.63 29.86 7.28
C ALA A 880 15.60 30.61 6.34
N ARG A 881 16.58 29.92 5.75
CA ARG A 881 17.49 30.52 4.76
C ARG A 881 16.75 30.98 3.51
N LEU A 882 15.76 30.22 3.03
CA LEU A 882 14.91 30.61 1.91
C LEU A 882 14.11 31.88 2.25
N GLY A 883 13.50 31.94 3.43
CA GLY A 883 12.79 33.12 3.91
C GLY A 883 13.68 34.36 3.96
N VAL A 884 14.91 34.23 4.49
CA VAL A 884 15.89 35.34 4.49
C VAL A 884 16.32 35.70 3.07
N ALA A 885 16.51 34.73 2.18
CA ALA A 885 16.86 35.00 0.78
C ALA A 885 15.76 35.76 0.02
N ILE A 886 14.49 35.45 0.31
CA ILE A 886 13.33 36.21 -0.21
C ILE A 886 13.36 37.64 0.33
N GLN A 887 13.59 37.83 1.63
CA GLN A 887 13.63 39.16 2.26
C GLN A 887 14.80 40.02 1.77
N LEU A 888 15.96 39.42 1.51
CA LEU A 888 17.13 40.13 1.01
C LEU A 888 16.92 40.60 -0.44
N LEU A 889 16.03 39.96 -1.19
CA LEU A 889 15.72 40.25 -2.60
C LEU A 889 16.96 40.22 -3.52
N ASP A 890 18.04 39.56 -3.10
CA ASP A 890 19.22 39.30 -3.91
C ASP A 890 18.96 38.06 -4.79
N ILE A 891 18.90 38.27 -6.10
CA ILE A 891 18.62 37.21 -7.08
C ILE A 891 19.61 36.03 -7.00
N ARG A 892 20.87 36.26 -6.64
CA ARG A 892 21.90 35.21 -6.59
C ARG A 892 21.72 34.35 -5.35
N VAL A 893 21.47 35.00 -4.21
CA VAL A 893 21.16 34.31 -2.94
C VAL A 893 19.86 33.53 -3.08
N LEU A 894 18.81 34.16 -3.63
CA LEU A 894 17.51 33.53 -3.82
C LEU A 894 17.59 32.31 -4.75
N LYS A 895 18.33 32.39 -5.85
CA LYS A 895 18.57 31.22 -6.72
C LYS A 895 19.33 30.11 -6.02
N ALA A 896 20.35 30.45 -5.24
CA ALA A 896 21.13 29.46 -4.50
C ALA A 896 20.26 28.76 -3.43
N ALA A 897 19.44 29.51 -2.70
CA ALA A 897 18.50 28.98 -1.72
C ALA A 897 17.40 28.11 -2.38
N ILE A 898 16.84 28.54 -3.52
CA ILE A 898 15.87 27.74 -4.30
C ILE A 898 16.50 26.41 -4.75
N LEU A 899 17.74 26.45 -5.26
CA LEU A 899 18.46 25.23 -5.66
C LEU A 899 18.74 24.31 -4.46
N GLU A 900 19.10 24.88 -3.31
CA GLU A 900 19.26 24.13 -2.05
C GLU A 900 17.94 23.48 -1.63
N CYS A 901 16.81 24.20 -1.71
CA CYS A 901 15.47 23.67 -1.42
C CYS A 901 15.05 22.56 -2.40
N GLN A 902 15.32 22.73 -3.70
CA GLN A 902 15.05 21.72 -4.73
C GLN A 902 15.93 20.47 -4.54
N ALA A 903 17.21 20.64 -4.25
CA ALA A 903 18.12 19.53 -3.93
C ALA A 903 17.71 18.83 -2.63
N ALA A 904 17.20 19.61 -1.67
CA ALA A 904 16.60 19.10 -0.45
C ALA A 904 15.22 18.49 -0.69
N GLY A 905 14.61 18.58 -1.88
CA GLY A 905 13.32 17.98 -2.23
C GLY A 905 12.15 18.49 -1.39
N LEU A 906 12.19 19.76 -0.98
CA LEU A 906 11.06 20.40 -0.31
C LEU A 906 9.83 20.46 -1.24
N PRO A 907 8.60 20.37 -0.68
CA PRO A 907 7.38 20.45 -1.48
C PRO A 907 7.26 21.79 -2.21
N GLU A 908 6.70 21.76 -3.43
CA GLU A 908 6.59 22.93 -4.32
C GLU A 908 5.85 24.10 -3.67
N GLN A 909 4.88 23.82 -2.80
CA GLN A 909 4.10 24.85 -2.11
C GLN A 909 4.97 25.80 -1.27
N ASP A 910 6.06 25.30 -0.66
CA ASP A 910 6.99 26.12 0.11
C ASP A 910 7.98 26.89 -0.79
N LEU A 911 8.16 26.46 -2.05
CA LEU A 911 9.02 27.11 -3.04
C LEU A 911 8.30 28.13 -3.92
N ASP A 912 6.98 28.03 -4.07
CA ASP A 912 6.21 28.85 -5.02
C ASP A 912 6.37 30.35 -4.76
N GLU A 913 6.37 30.78 -3.50
CA GLU A 913 6.60 32.19 -3.14
C GLU A 913 8.01 32.66 -3.57
N ALA A 914 9.03 31.82 -3.35
CA ALA A 914 10.41 32.10 -3.75
C ALA A 914 10.57 32.16 -5.27
N LEU A 915 9.90 31.25 -6.00
CA LEU A 915 9.90 31.22 -7.46
C LEU A 915 9.20 32.45 -8.06
N LEU A 916 8.06 32.85 -7.50
CA LEU A 916 7.37 34.07 -7.90
C LEU A 916 8.22 35.32 -7.64
N ALA A 917 8.87 35.40 -6.48
CA ALA A 917 9.81 36.48 -6.16
C ALA A 917 10.98 36.51 -7.15
N LYS A 918 11.60 35.35 -7.43
CA LYS A 918 12.68 35.22 -8.42
C LYS A 918 12.23 35.70 -9.80
N ASP A 919 11.11 35.22 -10.31
CA ASP A 919 10.61 35.56 -11.66
C ASP A 919 10.21 37.04 -11.77
N SER A 920 9.74 37.64 -10.68
CA SER A 920 9.49 39.09 -10.59
C SER A 920 10.80 39.88 -10.71
N ILE A 921 11.83 39.47 -9.94
CA ILE A 921 13.15 40.10 -9.96
C ILE A 921 13.81 39.94 -11.34
N GLU A 922 13.74 38.74 -11.95
CA GLU A 922 14.33 38.47 -13.27
C GLU A 922 13.70 39.32 -14.37
N ARG A 923 12.36 39.44 -14.41
CA ARG A 923 11.67 40.27 -15.40
C ARG A 923 12.06 41.73 -15.30
N MET A 924 12.16 42.25 -14.07
CA MET A 924 12.60 43.61 -13.82
C MET A 924 14.06 43.81 -14.25
N LEU A 925 14.98 42.92 -13.84
CA LEU A 925 16.39 43.01 -14.22
C LEU A 925 16.60 42.85 -15.73
N ALA A 926 15.82 42.01 -16.41
CA ALA A 926 15.85 41.86 -17.86
C ALA A 926 15.41 43.16 -18.56
N THR A 927 14.36 43.83 -18.06
CA THR A 927 13.89 45.13 -18.59
C THR A 927 14.94 46.22 -18.40
N LEU A 928 15.60 46.23 -17.24
CA LEU A 928 16.71 47.13 -16.94
C LEU A 928 17.89 46.87 -17.89
N ARG A 929 18.37 45.61 -17.99
CA ARG A 929 19.50 45.22 -18.86
C ARG A 929 19.23 45.53 -20.32
N PHE A 930 18.04 45.23 -20.83
CA PHE A 930 17.67 45.59 -22.20
C PHE A 930 17.78 47.10 -22.45
N SER A 931 17.32 47.91 -21.50
CA SER A 931 17.44 49.37 -21.60
C SER A 931 18.89 49.84 -21.55
N VAL A 932 19.73 49.19 -20.74
CA VAL A 932 21.18 49.43 -20.67
C VAL A 932 21.88 49.08 -21.97
N ASP A 933 21.63 47.89 -22.51
CA ASP A 933 22.28 47.38 -23.73
C ASP A 933 21.91 48.24 -24.95
N CYS A 934 20.68 48.75 -24.99
CA CYS A 934 20.23 49.71 -26.00
C CYS A 934 20.72 51.15 -25.75
N GLN A 935 21.49 51.40 -24.68
CA GLN A 935 21.87 52.74 -24.19
C GLN A 935 20.68 53.69 -24.04
N ASN A 936 19.50 53.13 -23.77
CA ASN A 936 18.25 53.86 -23.65
C ASN A 936 18.09 54.38 -22.22
N MET A 937 18.67 55.54 -21.94
CA MET A 937 18.67 56.14 -20.60
C MET A 937 17.26 56.47 -20.08
N SER A 938 16.31 56.81 -20.98
CA SER A 938 14.90 56.98 -20.58
C SER A 938 14.24 55.65 -20.25
N GLY A 939 14.64 54.56 -20.90
CA GLY A 939 14.24 53.19 -20.54
C GLY A 939 14.78 52.75 -19.18
N VAL A 940 16.04 53.08 -18.87
CA VAL A 940 16.65 52.84 -17.54
C VAL A 940 15.90 53.64 -16.47
N GLN A 941 15.60 54.92 -16.75
CA GLN A 941 14.83 55.78 -15.85
C GLN A 941 13.42 55.24 -15.60
N ALA A 942 12.72 54.78 -16.65
CA ALA A 942 11.40 54.17 -16.53
C ALA A 942 11.45 52.86 -15.72
N ALA A 943 12.44 51.99 -15.99
CA ALA A 943 12.63 50.76 -15.25
C ALA A 943 12.92 51.01 -13.75
N ILE A 944 13.71 52.04 -13.41
CA ILE A 944 13.95 52.46 -12.02
C ILE A 944 12.69 53.08 -11.40
N GLN A 945 11.84 53.77 -12.17
CA GLN A 945 10.58 54.33 -11.66
C GLN A 945 9.54 53.24 -11.36
N ASP A 946 9.43 52.24 -12.23
CA ASP A 946 8.45 51.15 -12.14
C ASP A 946 8.89 50.02 -11.20
N CYS A 947 10.16 50.01 -10.79
CA CYS A 947 10.72 49.03 -9.86
C CYS A 947 10.02 49.10 -8.48
N PRO A 948 9.64 48.01 -7.81
CA PRO A 948 9.21 48.06 -6.41
C PRO A 948 10.30 48.68 -5.50
N ILE A 949 9.91 49.40 -4.44
CA ILE A 949 10.89 50.05 -3.52
C ILE A 949 11.91 49.02 -2.99
N ASP A 950 11.43 47.82 -2.68
CA ASP A 950 12.25 46.76 -2.09
C ASP A 950 13.29 46.21 -3.09
N LEU A 951 13.05 46.36 -4.40
CA LEU A 951 13.93 45.94 -5.48
C LEU A 951 14.84 47.04 -6.01
N LEU A 952 14.64 48.27 -5.55
CA LEU A 952 15.34 49.45 -6.05
C LEU A 952 16.85 49.34 -5.85
N ARG A 953 17.27 48.78 -4.71
CA ARG A 953 18.67 48.61 -4.36
C ARG A 953 19.38 47.69 -5.35
N ALA A 954 18.76 46.56 -5.71
CA ALA A 954 19.29 45.62 -6.70
C ALA A 954 19.36 46.24 -8.11
N ALA A 955 18.34 47.02 -8.49
CA ALA A 955 18.34 47.72 -9.78
C ALA A 955 19.45 48.79 -9.88
N ILE A 956 19.70 49.54 -8.80
CA ILE A 956 20.78 50.53 -8.73
C ILE A 956 22.15 49.86 -8.84
N GLU A 957 22.35 48.74 -8.14
CA GLU A 957 23.60 47.96 -8.22
C GLU A 957 23.87 47.49 -9.65
N GLU A 958 22.86 46.97 -10.36
CA GLU A 958 23.07 46.55 -11.75
C GLU A 958 23.31 47.72 -12.71
N CYS A 959 22.70 48.88 -12.47
CA CYS A 959 23.03 50.10 -13.20
C CYS A 959 24.50 50.49 -12.99
N ARG A 960 25.01 50.39 -11.75
CA ARG A 960 26.41 50.67 -11.42
C ARG A 960 27.36 49.64 -12.04
N ALA A 961 27.02 48.35 -11.96
CA ALA A 961 27.80 47.28 -12.58
C ALA A 961 27.91 47.45 -14.10
N ALA A 962 26.87 47.99 -14.73
CA ALA A 962 26.85 48.34 -16.15
C ALA A 962 27.51 49.68 -16.50
N ASN A 963 28.15 50.37 -15.55
CA ASN A 963 28.77 51.69 -15.73
C ASN A 963 27.81 52.79 -16.21
N ILE A 964 26.53 52.74 -15.83
CA ILE A 964 25.61 53.86 -16.12
C ILE A 964 26.07 55.08 -15.31
N PRO A 965 26.12 56.28 -15.93
CA PRO A 965 26.50 57.49 -15.21
C PRO A 965 25.61 57.71 -13.97
N GLN A 966 26.23 57.94 -12.81
CA GLN A 966 25.52 58.13 -11.53
C GLN A 966 24.49 59.28 -11.62
N ALA A 967 24.76 60.31 -12.43
CA ALA A 967 23.81 61.40 -12.68
C ALA A 967 22.45 60.91 -13.23
N VAL A 968 22.43 59.89 -14.10
CA VAL A 968 21.19 59.33 -14.67
C VAL A 968 20.43 58.54 -13.61
N VAL A 969 21.15 57.79 -12.77
CA VAL A 969 20.55 57.04 -11.65
C VAL A 969 19.96 58.02 -10.64
N ASP A 970 20.70 59.05 -10.25
CA ASP A 970 20.24 60.08 -9.31
C ASP A 970 19.05 60.87 -9.87
N GLU A 971 19.04 61.19 -11.17
CA GLU A 971 17.92 61.83 -11.85
C GLU A 971 16.67 60.93 -11.87
N ALA A 972 16.84 59.62 -12.10
CA ALA A 972 15.75 58.66 -12.03
C ALA A 972 15.17 58.52 -10.61
N LEU A 973 16.03 58.48 -9.59
CA LEU A 973 15.63 58.43 -8.19
C LEU A 973 14.94 59.73 -7.76
N GLN A 974 15.44 60.90 -8.17
CA GLN A 974 14.80 62.19 -7.92
C GLN A 974 13.44 62.31 -8.61
N SER A 975 13.34 61.82 -9.86
CA SER A 975 12.09 61.80 -10.63
C SER A 975 11.05 60.91 -9.96
N ARG A 976 11.46 59.74 -9.46
CA ARG A 976 10.62 58.83 -8.69
C ARG A 976 10.21 59.44 -7.35
N ALA A 977 11.16 60.03 -6.62
CA ALA A 977 10.91 60.70 -5.35
C ALA A 977 9.86 61.81 -5.50
N ALA A 978 9.85 62.55 -6.61
CA ALA A 978 8.87 63.60 -6.87
C ALA A 978 7.40 63.12 -6.77
N GLY A 979 7.11 61.85 -7.06
CA GLY A 979 5.77 61.24 -6.96
C GLY A 979 5.43 60.59 -5.61
N LEU A 980 6.40 60.38 -4.72
CA LEU A 980 6.24 59.57 -3.51
C LEU A 980 5.96 60.40 -2.24
N LYS A 981 5.40 59.73 -1.21
CA LYS A 981 5.14 60.31 0.11
C LYS A 981 6.45 60.62 0.82
N GLU A 982 6.43 61.52 1.79
CA GLU A 982 7.66 62.01 2.45
C GLU A 982 8.42 60.91 3.21
N ALA A 983 7.73 59.89 3.74
CA ALA A 983 8.35 58.70 4.33
C ALA A 983 9.12 57.88 3.28
N ASP A 984 8.48 57.55 2.16
CA ASP A 984 9.10 56.80 1.05
C ASP A 984 10.24 57.59 0.38
N ARG A 985 10.15 58.93 0.35
CA ARG A 985 11.24 59.80 -0.11
C ARG A 985 12.48 59.68 0.78
N ARG A 986 12.30 59.66 2.11
CA ARG A 986 13.44 59.49 3.04
C ARG A 986 14.15 58.17 2.81
N ILE A 987 13.37 57.08 2.68
CA ILE A 987 13.90 55.74 2.36
C ILE A 987 14.69 55.78 1.04
N LEU A 988 14.14 56.40 0.00
CA LEU A 988 14.80 56.56 -1.30
C LEU A 988 16.14 57.32 -1.24
N PHE A 989 16.22 58.38 -0.44
CA PHE A 989 17.45 59.14 -0.26
C PHE A 989 18.49 58.40 0.60
N GLU A 990 18.05 57.62 1.58
CA GLU A 990 18.93 56.79 2.43
C GLU A 990 19.53 55.60 1.66
N ILE A 991 18.78 54.98 0.75
CA ILE A 991 19.27 53.87 -0.10
C ILE A 991 20.50 54.31 -0.93
N GLY A 992 20.62 55.60 -1.26
CA GLY A 992 21.73 56.14 -2.06
C GLY A 992 22.99 56.53 -1.29
N GLN A 993 22.91 56.84 0.01
CA GLN A 993 23.99 57.53 0.75
C GLN A 993 24.69 56.70 1.84
N ASP A 994 24.13 55.55 2.23
CA ASP A 994 24.62 54.81 3.40
C ASP A 994 25.58 53.67 3.00
N GLU A 995 26.86 54.02 2.78
CA GLU A 995 27.94 53.06 2.47
C GLU A 995 28.15 52.02 3.57
N GLU A 996 27.90 52.39 4.83
CA GLU A 996 28.07 51.50 5.99
C GLU A 996 26.97 50.43 6.02
N LYS A 997 25.70 50.81 5.87
CA LYS A 997 24.59 49.84 5.71
C LYS A 997 24.77 48.95 4.48
N ARG A 998 25.44 49.45 3.43
CA ARG A 998 25.76 48.67 2.23
C ARG A 998 26.87 47.65 2.49
N ALA A 999 27.91 48.03 3.25
CA ALA A 999 28.96 47.11 3.66
C ALA A 999 28.41 45.99 4.56
N SER A 1000 27.55 46.32 5.53
CA SER A 1000 26.87 45.34 6.39
C SER A 1000 25.96 44.41 5.60
N TYR A 1001 25.12 44.95 4.70
CA TYR A 1001 24.29 44.14 3.80
C TYR A 1001 25.11 43.20 2.91
N ASN A 1002 26.18 43.70 2.27
CA ASN A 1002 27.06 42.87 1.45
C ASN A 1002 27.80 41.79 2.27
N SER A 1003 28.15 42.10 3.53
CA SER A 1003 28.74 41.13 4.45
C SER A 1003 27.75 40.02 4.80
N ALA A 1004 26.50 40.37 5.14
CA ALA A 1004 25.43 39.43 5.42
C ALA A 1004 25.12 38.54 4.19
N VAL A 1005 24.96 39.14 3.01
CA VAL A 1005 24.77 38.43 1.74
C VAL A 1005 25.91 37.45 1.47
N ARG A 1006 27.16 37.87 1.70
CA ARG A 1006 28.34 37.00 1.51
C ARG A 1006 28.35 35.83 2.49
N MET A 1007 28.08 36.06 3.78
CA MET A 1007 28.01 35.00 4.80
C MET A 1007 26.91 33.99 4.48
N LEU A 1008 25.74 34.47 4.06
CA LEU A 1008 24.63 33.62 3.65
C LEU A 1008 24.98 32.80 2.40
N HIS A 1009 25.62 33.43 1.41
CA HIS A 1009 26.06 32.74 0.20
C HIS A 1009 27.11 31.66 0.49
N GLU A 1010 28.06 31.94 1.39
CA GLU A 1010 29.07 30.97 1.84
C GLU A 1010 28.45 29.82 2.63
N SER A 1011 27.47 30.10 3.50
CA SER A 1011 26.71 29.07 4.23
C SER A 1011 25.92 28.16 3.28
N ILE A 1012 25.23 28.72 2.29
CA ILE A 1012 24.49 27.95 1.27
C ILE A 1012 25.46 27.09 0.43
N GLN A 1013 26.59 27.65 0.01
CA GLN A 1013 27.57 26.92 -0.80
C GLN A 1013 28.27 25.79 -0.04
N THR A 1014 28.60 26.01 1.23
CA THR A 1014 29.34 25.03 2.05
C THR A 1014 28.42 24.03 2.75
N GLY A 1015 27.12 24.34 2.87
CA GLY A 1015 26.17 23.57 3.66
C GLY A 1015 26.34 23.72 5.17
N ASN A 1016 27.24 24.60 5.63
CA ASN A 1016 27.50 24.84 7.06
C ASN A 1016 26.42 25.73 7.68
N ASP A 1017 26.28 25.68 9.01
CA ASP A 1017 25.46 26.60 9.77
C ASP A 1017 25.87 28.05 9.51
N VAL A 1018 24.89 28.95 9.51
CA VAL A 1018 25.17 30.37 9.33
C VAL A 1018 25.91 30.87 10.59
N PRO A 1019 27.03 31.60 10.46
CA PRO A 1019 27.79 32.09 11.63
C PRO A 1019 26.90 32.94 12.55
N ALA A 1020 27.11 32.91 13.86
CA ALA A 1020 26.35 33.75 14.81
C ALA A 1020 26.44 35.26 14.46
N GLU A 1021 27.56 35.68 13.87
CA GLU A 1021 27.79 37.03 13.34
C GLU A 1021 26.74 37.46 12.30
N PHE A 1022 26.17 36.51 11.54
CA PHE A 1022 25.10 36.78 10.59
C PHE A 1022 23.78 37.14 11.26
N GLU A 1023 23.42 36.47 12.37
CA GLU A 1023 22.20 36.82 13.12
C GLU A 1023 22.33 38.22 13.72
N GLU A 1024 23.50 38.58 14.23
CA GLU A 1024 23.78 39.94 14.71
C GLU A 1024 23.65 40.97 13.57
N LEU A 1025 24.22 40.69 12.40
CA LEU A 1025 24.14 41.54 11.21
C LEU A 1025 22.71 41.67 10.65
N ILE A 1026 21.94 40.58 10.60
CA ILE A 1026 20.55 40.59 10.14
C ILE A 1026 19.68 41.33 11.16
N ASN A 1027 19.86 41.09 12.47
CA ASN A 1027 19.12 41.82 13.49
C ASN A 1027 19.45 43.31 13.44
N GLU A 1028 20.72 43.68 13.23
CA GLU A 1028 21.12 45.08 13.02
C GLU A 1028 20.48 45.67 11.75
N LEU A 1029 20.48 44.94 10.63
CA LEU A 1029 19.84 45.36 9.39
C LEU A 1029 18.32 45.51 9.53
N ILE A 1030 17.64 44.57 10.20
CA ILE A 1030 16.19 44.59 10.45
C ILE A 1030 15.84 45.74 11.38
N VAL A 1031 16.56 45.91 12.49
CA VAL A 1031 16.34 47.00 13.44
C VAL A 1031 16.53 48.35 12.74
N ASN A 1032 17.53 48.47 11.86
CA ASN A 1032 17.77 49.67 11.06
C ASN A 1032 16.83 49.87 9.86
N HIS A 1033 16.00 48.88 9.53
CA HIS A 1033 14.99 48.97 8.46
C HIS A 1033 13.58 49.21 9.01
N VAL A 1034 13.33 48.80 10.26
CA VAL A 1034 12.06 48.98 10.97
C VAL A 1034 12.02 50.27 11.79
N LEU A 1035 13.19 50.74 12.28
CA LEU A 1035 13.36 52.06 12.89
C LEU A 1035 13.73 53.11 11.84
#